data_AF-A0A7X0KUF0-F1
#
_entry.id   AF-A0A7X0KUF0-F1
#
_cell.length_a   1.000
_cell.length_b   1.000
_cell.length_c   1.000
_cell.angle_alpha   90.00
_cell.angle_beta   90.00
_cell.angle_gamma   90.00
#
_symmetry.space_group_name_H-M   'P 1'
#
loop_
_entity.id
_entity.type
_entity.pdbx_description
1 polymer ?
#
loop_
_entity_poly.entity_id
_entity_poly.type
_entity_poly.pdbx_seq_one_letter_code
_entity_poly.pdbx_strand_id
1 'polypeptide(L)'
;MSDDAIAPGKRRAPAVTPGVVILVSLAILLFVLIGALIGSARDAAAGDTADKSVECESTCTADEAEPVTESITVRETVVATATAEGSAQESVTTTETTTTTTSTPAPTPAGGCSDDESEKESSPCSTPTPTPPTAAFGEAWDEYWKSQLEPLAGSVGFIAGAALAMFVLARLLMELPPIRMRQSSRVDRRIVGTTGISLLVSVPLVISAVGAATQQNTLAPDVALLLALGAEAIIGAIALACWLASRMRLDLTVTSEAKDADATTNLTRDDVLRRLHSIAGPSRAVEVPTGAELETLSTSLTALSSQGWIEGVKGIVLFVLGIVPWKITVTQHGVNEASVSISRHDRLRKSARVRLASAPYGQLAVVAEAIAPPPDKPKKRPVLRLAGLYAAQATPIADAATGSPGAAPTPPNSRDLLATVIAAHVLVELAATEDHDFAPALMGATSPTSIALVSIAIGWLLRGKDPTDAVATLEAATLADPYNRLAQWMLDYARNRAEVDPDRILAYGERLRDRLTARKIELGSVARTRSDAPYKTALATLAAMTRNYLAQRPTQGSGALATDAHALLTRWVDGVAPTTENRMIRARVKIDLLALRAARGEPGNAGPFIEDAALAIDPILAYSLGCYLVRWERRPLSDDIVRERLATGLGNPAVRDFMPIDPELTSVLSDSEIAGFLAANR
;
A
#
# COMPACT_ATOMS: atom_id res chain seq x y z
N MET A 1 -33.46 -24.34 -13.32
CA MET A 1 -33.05 -23.62 -14.55
C MET A 1 -34.32 -23.09 -15.18
N SER A 2 -34.56 -21.79 -15.04
CA SER A 2 -35.62 -21.03 -15.70
C SER A 2 -34.93 -19.76 -16.19
N ASP A 3 -34.81 -19.61 -17.50
CA ASP A 3 -34.26 -18.44 -18.18
C ASP A 3 -35.31 -17.33 -18.15
N ASP A 4 -35.36 -16.56 -17.05
CA ASP A 4 -36.10 -15.31 -17.03
C ASP A 4 -35.21 -14.19 -17.57
N ALA A 5 -35.62 -13.71 -18.75
CA ALA A 5 -35.02 -12.65 -19.53
C ALA A 5 -34.84 -11.36 -18.70
N ILE A 6 -33.58 -10.96 -18.53
CA ILE A 6 -33.20 -9.65 -18.03
C ILE A 6 -33.60 -8.61 -19.09
N ALA A 7 -34.57 -7.77 -18.76
CA ALA A 7 -34.99 -6.65 -19.59
C ALA A 7 -33.80 -5.72 -19.90
N PRO A 8 -33.66 -5.23 -21.15
CA PRO A 8 -32.57 -4.34 -21.53
C PRO A 8 -32.66 -3.04 -20.72
N GLY A 9 -31.65 -2.81 -19.88
CA GLY A 9 -31.56 -1.64 -19.01
C GLY A 9 -31.71 -0.33 -19.79
N LYS A 10 -32.51 0.60 -19.24
CA LYS A 10 -32.61 1.98 -19.69
C LYS A 10 -31.23 2.56 -19.95
N ARG A 11 -30.95 2.94 -21.20
CA ARG A 11 -29.74 3.68 -21.58
C ARG A 11 -29.69 4.95 -20.73
N ARG A 12 -28.72 5.03 -19.80
CA ARG A 12 -28.43 6.27 -19.07
C ARG A 12 -28.04 7.33 -20.11
N ALA A 13 -28.59 8.54 -19.98
CA ALA A 13 -28.20 9.68 -20.81
C ALA A 13 -26.68 9.83 -20.80
N PRO A 14 -26.04 10.23 -21.92
CA PRO A 14 -24.60 10.40 -21.97
C PRO A 14 -24.19 11.38 -20.87
N ALA A 15 -23.38 10.91 -19.92
CA ALA A 15 -22.81 11.76 -18.91
C ALA A 15 -21.99 12.85 -19.61
N VAL A 16 -22.32 14.11 -19.35
CA VAL A 16 -21.46 15.25 -19.73
C VAL A 16 -20.05 14.92 -19.26
N THR A 17 -19.11 14.82 -20.20
CA THR A 17 -17.75 14.39 -19.90
C THR A 17 -17.12 15.42 -18.97
N PRO A 18 -16.69 15.04 -17.76
CA PRO A 18 -16.20 15.97 -16.73
C PRO A 18 -14.97 16.78 -17.17
N GLY A 19 -14.26 16.32 -18.19
CA GLY A 19 -13.18 17.09 -18.83
C GLY A 19 -13.65 18.43 -19.42
N VAL A 20 -14.91 18.53 -19.88
CA VAL A 20 -15.46 19.78 -20.43
C VAL A 20 -15.67 20.81 -19.32
N VAL A 21 -16.19 20.39 -18.16
CA VAL A 21 -16.39 21.30 -17.01
C VAL A 21 -15.05 21.81 -16.48
N ILE A 22 -14.06 20.92 -16.34
CA ILE A 22 -12.71 21.29 -15.88
C ILE A 22 -12.04 22.26 -16.87
N LEU A 23 -12.13 21.99 -18.19
CA LEU A 23 -11.59 22.88 -19.22
C LEU A 23 -12.26 24.25 -19.23
N VAL A 24 -13.58 24.32 -19.03
CA VAL A 24 -14.31 25.59 -18.96
C VAL A 24 -13.90 26.38 -17.72
N SER A 25 -13.82 25.76 -16.54
CA SER A 25 -13.35 26.44 -15.33
C SER A 25 -11.89 26.91 -15.43
N LEU A 26 -11.00 26.11 -16.05
CA LEU A 26 -9.60 26.50 -16.31
C LEU A 26 -9.52 27.66 -17.30
N ALA A 27 -10.34 27.65 -18.35
CA ALA A 27 -10.39 28.72 -19.33
C ALA A 27 -10.87 30.04 -18.70
N ILE A 28 -11.90 29.99 -17.84
CA ILE A 28 -12.38 31.17 -17.10
C ILE A 28 -11.31 31.69 -16.15
N LEU A 29 -10.64 30.81 -15.40
CA LEU A 29 -9.56 31.19 -14.49
C LEU A 29 -8.38 31.82 -15.23
N LEU A 30 -7.96 31.22 -16.36
CA LEU A 30 -6.89 31.74 -17.20
C LEU A 30 -7.26 33.12 -17.77
N PHE A 31 -8.51 33.30 -18.21
CA PHE A 31 -8.98 34.57 -18.73
C PHE A 31 -8.96 35.69 -17.67
N VAL A 32 -9.37 35.37 -16.43
CA VAL A 32 -9.31 36.31 -15.30
C VAL A 32 -7.85 36.65 -14.93
N LEU A 33 -6.96 35.65 -14.90
CA LEU A 33 -5.53 35.84 -14.62
C LEU A 33 -4.84 36.71 -15.68
N ILE A 34 -5.12 36.45 -16.96
CA ILE A 34 -4.60 37.26 -18.07
C ILE A 34 -5.13 38.70 -17.96
N GLY A 35 -6.40 38.89 -17.65
CA GLY A 35 -6.98 40.22 -17.43
C GLY A 35 -6.29 41.00 -16.31
N ALA A 36 -6.02 40.34 -15.17
CA ALA A 36 -5.34 40.95 -14.03
C ALA A 36 -3.87 41.29 -14.33
N LEU A 37 -3.13 40.40 -15.03
CA LEU A 37 -1.75 40.64 -15.46
C LEU A 37 -1.64 41.79 -16.47
N ILE A 38 -2.58 41.87 -17.41
CA ILE A 38 -2.64 42.98 -18.37
C ILE A 38 -2.92 44.30 -17.62
N GLY A 39 -3.82 44.29 -16.63
CA GLY A 39 -4.07 45.44 -15.77
C GLY A 39 -2.81 45.92 -15.05
N SER A 40 -2.11 45.03 -14.35
CA SER A 40 -0.90 45.41 -13.59
C SER A 40 0.25 45.88 -14.50
N ALA A 41 0.41 45.29 -15.68
CA ALA A 41 1.39 45.74 -16.66
C ALA A 41 1.07 47.14 -17.21
N ARG A 42 -0.22 47.48 -17.32
CA ARG A 42 -0.68 48.80 -17.77
C ARG A 42 -0.45 49.87 -16.71
N ASP A 43 -0.68 49.54 -15.44
CA ASP A 43 -0.40 50.44 -14.31
C ASP A 43 1.11 50.66 -14.12
N ALA A 44 1.93 49.61 -14.31
CA ALA A 44 3.38 49.73 -14.32
C ALA A 44 3.89 50.61 -15.48
N ALA A 45 3.29 50.51 -16.66
CA ALA A 45 3.64 51.36 -17.80
C ALA A 45 3.15 52.80 -17.66
N ALA A 46 2.08 53.05 -16.88
CA ALA A 46 1.56 54.39 -16.64
C ALA A 46 2.33 55.15 -15.53
N GLY A 47 3.06 54.44 -14.66
CA GLY A 47 3.80 55.03 -13.54
C GLY A 47 5.12 55.72 -13.90
N ASP A 48 5.61 55.61 -15.14
CA ASP A 48 6.99 56.00 -15.51
C ASP A 48 7.10 57.33 -16.28
N THR A 49 6.06 58.18 -16.23
CA THR A 49 6.06 59.52 -16.88
C THR A 49 5.96 60.70 -15.91
N ALA A 50 6.33 60.49 -14.64
CA ALA A 50 6.45 61.56 -13.65
C ALA A 50 7.90 62.08 -13.55
N ASP A 51 8.18 63.04 -14.43
CA ASP A 51 9.13 64.16 -14.32
C ASP A 51 10.05 64.18 -13.06
N LYS A 52 11.32 63.84 -13.28
CA LYS A 52 12.44 64.30 -12.45
C LYS A 52 13.56 64.78 -13.35
N SER A 53 13.44 66.04 -13.76
CA SER A 53 14.55 66.88 -14.17
C SER A 53 15.35 67.29 -12.93
N VAL A 54 16.55 66.71 -12.75
CA VAL A 54 17.61 67.31 -11.92
C VAL A 54 18.91 67.24 -12.73
N GLU A 55 19.28 68.41 -13.20
CA GLU A 55 20.55 68.75 -13.82
C GLU A 55 21.54 69.14 -12.70
N CYS A 56 22.75 68.56 -12.68
CA CYS A 56 23.97 69.16 -12.13
C CYS A 56 25.20 68.39 -12.64
N GLU A 57 26.00 69.10 -13.42
CA GLU A 57 27.38 68.80 -13.79
C GLU A 57 28.30 68.56 -12.58
N SER A 58 29.24 67.63 -12.66
CA SER A 58 30.64 67.95 -12.95
C SER A 58 31.57 66.73 -12.81
N THR A 59 32.55 66.76 -13.69
CA THR A 59 33.60 65.81 -14.05
C THR A 59 34.67 65.65 -12.96
N CYS A 60 35.24 64.44 -12.80
CA CYS A 60 36.69 64.20 -12.86
C CYS A 60 37.04 62.69 -12.78
N THR A 61 37.99 62.34 -13.65
CA THR A 61 38.64 61.07 -13.99
C THR A 61 39.48 60.42 -12.89
N ALA A 62 39.57 59.08 -12.87
CA ALA A 62 40.82 58.32 -12.70
C ALA A 62 40.65 56.82 -13.05
N ASP A 63 41.77 56.23 -13.46
CA ASP A 63 42.00 54.97 -14.17
C ASP A 63 41.73 53.63 -13.45
N GLU A 64 41.68 52.58 -14.29
CA GLU A 64 42.11 51.18 -14.10
C GLU A 64 41.50 50.31 -12.99
N ALA A 65 40.74 49.27 -13.40
CA ALA A 65 41.20 47.86 -13.38
C ALA A 65 40.04 46.92 -13.77
N GLU A 66 40.26 46.04 -14.77
CA GLU A 66 39.37 44.92 -15.09
C GLU A 66 39.33 43.87 -13.96
N PRO A 67 38.22 43.11 -13.84
CA PRO A 67 38.37 41.70 -14.18
C PRO A 67 37.15 41.07 -14.89
N VAL A 68 37.48 40.35 -15.97
CA VAL A 68 37.05 38.98 -16.33
C VAL A 68 35.59 38.60 -16.05
N THR A 69 34.78 38.63 -17.11
CA THR A 69 33.47 37.96 -17.18
C THR A 69 33.60 36.71 -18.05
N GLU A 70 33.71 35.53 -17.46
CA GLU A 70 33.54 34.26 -18.18
C GLU A 70 32.04 33.91 -18.24
N SER A 71 31.44 34.12 -19.42
CA SER A 71 30.13 33.58 -19.77
C SER A 71 30.32 32.33 -20.64
N ILE A 72 30.13 31.13 -20.07
CA ILE A 72 29.97 29.92 -20.87
C ILE A 72 28.48 29.61 -20.98
N THR A 73 27.95 29.90 -22.16
CA THR A 73 26.64 29.42 -22.62
C THR A 73 26.89 28.21 -23.50
N VAL A 74 26.45 27.02 -23.09
CA VAL A 74 26.30 25.89 -24.01
C VAL A 74 24.85 25.42 -23.93
N ARG A 75 24.13 25.78 -24.98
CA ARG A 75 22.80 25.29 -25.33
C ARG A 75 23.04 24.23 -26.40
N GLU A 76 22.66 22.99 -26.15
CA GLU A 76 22.52 22.02 -27.24
C GLU A 76 21.17 21.32 -27.10
N THR A 77 20.35 21.55 -28.12
CA THR A 77 19.04 20.94 -28.34
C THR A 77 19.24 19.99 -29.51
N VAL A 78 19.00 18.69 -29.32
CA VAL A 78 18.87 17.76 -30.45
C VAL A 78 17.52 17.05 -30.34
N VAL A 79 16.70 17.35 -31.33
CA VAL A 79 15.54 16.58 -31.77
C VAL A 79 16.02 15.70 -32.93
N ALA A 80 15.74 14.38 -32.92
CA ALA A 80 15.32 13.62 -34.11
C ALA A 80 15.07 12.11 -33.83
N THR A 81 13.82 11.74 -34.09
CA THR A 81 13.27 10.59 -34.84
C THR A 81 14.16 9.50 -35.48
N ALA A 82 13.67 8.25 -35.33
CA ALA A 82 13.49 7.18 -36.33
C ALA A 82 14.53 6.03 -36.55
N THR A 83 14.00 4.80 -36.36
CA THR A 83 14.19 3.51 -37.12
C THR A 83 15.51 2.74 -37.20
N ALA A 84 15.40 1.47 -36.75
CA ALA A 84 15.80 0.18 -37.33
C ALA A 84 17.28 -0.22 -37.58
N GLU A 85 17.58 -1.44 -37.08
CA GLU A 85 18.60 -2.44 -37.47
C GLU A 85 20.09 -2.23 -37.13
N GLY A 86 20.69 -3.28 -36.55
CA GLY A 86 22.10 -3.61 -36.76
C GLY A 86 23.04 -3.55 -35.54
N SER A 87 23.13 -4.66 -34.82
CA SER A 87 24.30 -5.21 -34.10
C SER A 87 25.61 -4.40 -34.07
N ALA A 88 26.05 -4.00 -32.87
CA ALA A 88 27.44 -4.12 -32.43
C ALA A 88 27.56 -3.94 -30.90
N GLN A 89 28.48 -4.69 -30.30
CA GLN A 89 28.84 -4.69 -28.88
C GLN A 89 29.23 -3.29 -28.37
N GLU A 90 28.72 -2.91 -27.19
CA GLU A 90 29.36 -1.90 -26.36
C GLU A 90 29.27 -2.30 -24.88
N SER A 91 30.44 -2.59 -24.31
CA SER A 91 30.66 -2.90 -22.91
C SER A 91 30.62 -1.61 -22.09
N VAL A 92 29.59 -1.44 -21.26
CA VAL A 92 29.51 -0.33 -20.30
C VAL A 92 29.99 -0.83 -18.94
N THR A 93 31.20 -0.39 -18.57
CA THR A 93 31.72 -0.45 -17.20
C THR A 93 31.12 0.71 -16.42
N THR A 94 30.25 0.44 -15.44
CA THR A 94 29.71 1.47 -14.54
C THR A 94 30.59 1.57 -13.31
N THR A 95 31.34 2.67 -13.19
CA THR A 95 32.06 3.03 -11.98
C THR A 95 31.09 3.78 -11.06
N GLU A 96 30.70 3.17 -9.94
CA GLU A 96 29.96 3.85 -8.88
C GLU A 96 30.89 4.78 -8.09
N THR A 97 30.72 6.09 -8.27
CA THR A 97 31.33 7.10 -7.40
C THR A 97 30.50 7.21 -6.12
N THR A 98 30.97 6.56 -5.05
CA THR A 98 30.45 6.73 -3.69
C THR A 98 31.09 7.99 -3.08
N THR A 99 30.30 9.03 -2.83
CA THR A 99 30.78 10.24 -2.13
C THR A 99 30.66 10.01 -0.62
N THR A 100 31.76 9.61 0.01
CA THR A 100 31.91 9.52 1.47
C THR A 100 32.59 10.78 1.99
N THR A 101 31.87 11.67 2.66
CA THR A 101 32.46 12.83 3.35
C THR A 101 33.10 12.35 4.66
N THR A 102 34.42 12.20 4.65
CA THR A 102 35.24 11.95 5.85
C THR A 102 36.02 13.21 6.16
N SER A 103 35.76 13.84 7.30
CA SER A 103 36.55 14.97 7.81
C SER A 103 37.69 14.44 8.68
N THR A 104 38.94 14.63 8.24
CA THR A 104 40.16 14.38 9.02
C THR A 104 40.95 15.69 9.15
N PRO A 105 41.45 16.04 10.33
CA PRO A 105 42.07 17.34 10.60
C PRO A 105 43.53 17.42 10.13
N ALA A 106 43.95 18.64 9.74
CA ALA A 106 45.31 18.95 9.31
C ALA A 106 46.27 19.16 10.50
N PRO A 107 47.58 18.91 10.32
CA PRO A 107 48.57 18.89 11.40
C PRO A 107 49.21 20.25 11.71
N THR A 108 49.60 20.41 12.96
CA THR A 108 50.45 21.47 13.51
C THR A 108 51.92 21.29 13.07
N PRO A 109 52.66 22.38 12.76
CA PRO A 109 54.11 22.36 12.80
C PRO A 109 54.68 23.10 14.02
N ALA A 110 55.57 22.41 14.74
CA ALA A 110 56.68 22.99 15.51
C ALA A 110 57.78 23.43 14.52
N GLY A 111 58.68 24.40 14.72
CA GLY A 111 59.11 25.23 15.84
C GLY A 111 60.52 25.74 15.50
N GLY A 112 60.96 26.87 16.06
CA GLY A 112 62.39 27.20 16.25
C GLY A 112 62.96 28.50 15.67
N CYS A 113 63.27 29.44 16.60
CA CYS A 113 64.34 30.48 16.62
C CYS A 113 64.26 31.64 15.60
N SER A 114 64.53 32.91 15.92
CA SER A 114 65.45 33.52 16.90
C SER A 114 65.04 34.97 17.24
N ASP A 115 65.64 35.48 18.32
CA ASP A 115 65.46 36.77 19.01
C ASP A 115 65.78 38.03 18.17
N ASP A 116 65.07 39.14 18.39
CA ASP A 116 65.60 40.36 19.05
C ASP A 116 64.63 41.57 19.02
N GLU A 117 64.52 42.20 20.20
CA GLU A 117 64.22 43.61 20.55
C GLU A 117 63.06 44.45 19.95
N SER A 118 62.39 45.14 20.89
CA SER A 118 61.84 46.51 20.80
C SER A 118 60.31 46.69 20.71
N GLU A 119 59.76 47.08 21.87
CA GLU A 119 58.66 48.03 22.11
C GLU A 119 57.58 48.27 21.03
N LYS A 120 56.34 47.84 21.30
CA LYS A 120 55.18 48.74 21.50
C LYS A 120 53.88 47.98 21.77
N GLU A 121 53.11 48.54 22.69
CA GLU A 121 51.74 48.18 23.04
C GLU A 121 50.87 47.87 21.81
N SER A 122 50.31 46.67 21.75
CA SER A 122 49.09 46.43 20.98
C SER A 122 48.19 45.44 21.74
N SER A 123 47.02 45.95 22.10
CA SER A 123 45.94 45.22 22.76
C SER A 123 45.52 43.99 21.94
N PRO A 124 45.14 42.86 22.57
CA PRO A 124 44.67 41.69 21.86
C PRO A 124 43.36 41.99 21.13
N CYS A 125 43.41 41.93 19.80
CA CYS A 125 42.25 41.97 18.92
C CYS A 125 41.38 40.74 19.21
N SER A 126 40.30 40.96 19.95
CA SER A 126 39.27 39.96 20.21
C SER A 126 38.57 39.67 18.88
N THR A 127 38.84 38.52 18.28
CA THR A 127 38.12 38.07 17.08
C THR A 127 36.65 37.87 17.47
N PRO A 128 35.69 38.63 16.92
CA PRO A 128 34.30 38.47 17.29
C PRO A 128 33.84 37.08 16.86
N THR A 129 33.36 36.29 17.83
CA THR A 129 32.66 35.05 17.54
C THR A 129 31.46 35.41 16.67
N PRO A 130 31.33 34.87 15.44
CA PRO A 130 30.20 35.21 14.58
C PRO A 130 28.91 34.76 15.28
N THR A 131 28.13 35.74 15.72
CA THR A 131 26.78 35.51 16.22
C THR A 131 26.00 34.77 15.14
N PRO A 132 25.46 33.57 15.40
CA PRO A 132 24.71 32.84 14.37
C PRO A 132 23.54 33.71 13.88
N PRO A 133 23.34 33.87 12.56
CA PRO A 133 22.45 34.86 11.95
C PRO A 133 20.94 34.52 12.10
N THR A 134 20.56 33.88 13.19
CA THR A 134 19.18 33.49 13.48
C THR A 134 18.27 34.69 13.72
N ALA A 135 18.80 35.80 14.27
CA ALA A 135 18.05 37.05 14.43
C ALA A 135 17.77 37.75 13.09
N ALA A 136 18.74 37.73 12.16
CA ALA A 136 18.59 38.39 10.86
C ALA A 136 17.54 37.73 9.97
N PHE A 137 17.37 36.40 10.06
CA PHE A 137 16.30 35.70 9.35
C PHE A 137 14.91 36.08 9.89
N GLY A 138 14.77 36.22 11.21
CA GLY A 138 13.51 36.63 11.83
C GLY A 138 13.07 38.03 11.40
N GLU A 139 13.98 39.01 11.47
CA GLU A 139 13.69 40.39 11.04
C GLU A 139 13.41 40.48 9.53
N ALA A 140 14.19 39.79 8.69
CA ALA A 140 13.95 39.74 7.25
C ALA A 140 12.62 39.05 6.90
N TRP A 141 12.24 38.02 7.66
CA TRP A 141 10.95 37.35 7.49
C TRP A 141 9.79 38.23 7.91
N ASP A 142 9.91 38.94 9.03
CA ASP A 142 8.88 39.86 9.51
C ASP A 142 8.70 41.05 8.57
N GLU A 143 9.80 41.61 8.03
CA GLU A 143 9.75 42.69 7.04
C GLU A 143 9.18 42.22 5.70
N TYR A 144 9.54 41.00 5.25
CA TYR A 144 8.91 40.37 4.09
C TYR A 144 7.40 40.15 4.33
N TRP A 145 7.02 39.65 5.50
CA TRP A 145 5.61 39.45 5.86
C TRP A 145 4.85 40.78 5.83
N LYS A 146 5.39 41.81 6.47
CA LYS A 146 4.76 43.14 6.56
C LYS A 146 4.63 43.81 5.19
N SER A 147 5.65 43.70 4.34
CA SER A 147 5.66 44.36 3.03
C SER A 147 4.88 43.59 1.96
N GLN A 148 4.95 42.26 1.94
CA GLN A 148 4.40 41.44 0.86
C GLN A 148 3.11 40.70 1.24
N LEU A 149 2.99 40.24 2.50
CA LEU A 149 1.89 39.36 2.92
C LEU A 149 0.78 40.08 3.70
N GLU A 150 1.10 41.09 4.50
CA GLU A 150 0.11 41.89 5.24
C GLU A 150 -0.92 42.58 4.31
N PRO A 151 -0.55 43.15 3.16
CA PRO A 151 -1.53 43.71 2.21
C PRO A 151 -2.47 42.63 1.64
N LEU A 152 -1.97 41.40 1.52
CA LEU A 152 -2.74 40.24 1.06
C LEU A 152 -3.57 39.60 2.17
N ALA A 153 -3.32 39.91 3.45
CA ALA A 153 -3.96 39.26 4.57
C ALA A 153 -5.49 39.39 4.53
N GLY A 154 -6.02 40.52 4.06
CA GLY A 154 -7.46 40.71 3.84
C GLY A 154 -8.03 39.75 2.79
N SER A 155 -7.39 39.67 1.62
CA SER A 155 -7.81 38.79 0.52
C SER A 155 -7.62 37.31 0.88
N VAL A 156 -6.49 36.95 1.49
CA VAL A 156 -6.20 35.59 1.96
C VAL A 156 -7.20 35.18 3.04
N GLY A 157 -7.49 36.07 3.99
CA GLY A 157 -8.49 35.87 5.03
C GLY A 157 -9.90 35.67 4.45
N PHE A 158 -10.28 36.48 3.46
CA PHE A 158 -11.54 36.32 2.74
C PHE A 158 -11.61 34.98 1.99
N ILE A 159 -10.57 34.63 1.22
CA ILE A 159 -10.51 33.37 0.48
C ILE A 159 -10.61 32.17 1.44
N ALA A 160 -9.85 32.19 2.53
CA ALA A 160 -9.87 31.14 3.54
C ALA A 160 -11.24 31.06 4.25
N GLY A 161 -11.83 32.20 4.61
CA GLY A 161 -13.14 32.28 5.24
C GLY A 161 -14.28 31.83 4.31
N ALA A 162 -14.23 32.20 3.03
CA ALA A 162 -15.17 31.75 2.02
C ALA A 162 -15.04 30.26 1.75
N ALA A 163 -13.81 29.76 1.56
CA ALA A 163 -13.52 28.34 1.44
C ALA A 163 -14.06 27.56 2.66
N LEU A 164 -13.87 28.08 3.88
CA LEU A 164 -14.43 27.51 5.09
C LEU A 164 -15.96 27.44 5.05
N ALA A 165 -16.61 28.56 4.74
CA ALA A 165 -18.07 28.62 4.64
C ALA A 165 -18.59 27.57 3.64
N MET A 166 -17.87 27.37 2.53
CA MET A 166 -18.18 26.34 1.54
C MET A 166 -17.95 24.91 2.05
N PHE A 167 -16.91 24.67 2.86
CA PHE A 167 -16.71 23.37 3.53
C PHE A 167 -17.81 23.08 4.55
N VAL A 168 -18.21 24.08 5.34
CA VAL A 168 -19.34 23.98 6.29
C VAL A 168 -20.62 23.68 5.53
N LEU A 169 -20.87 24.39 4.42
CA LEU A 169 -22.01 24.13 3.55
C LEU A 169 -21.96 22.71 2.98
N ALA A 170 -20.82 22.25 2.45
CA ALA A 170 -20.66 20.89 1.96
C ALA A 170 -20.96 19.85 3.05
N ARG A 171 -20.56 20.10 4.30
CA ARG A 171 -20.91 19.22 5.43
C ARG A 171 -22.39 19.25 5.76
N LEU A 172 -23.04 20.42 5.76
CA LEU A 172 -24.49 20.51 5.95
C LEU A 172 -25.25 19.78 4.84
N LEU A 173 -24.78 19.90 3.59
CA LEU A 173 -25.33 19.18 2.43
C LEU A 173 -25.14 17.66 2.55
N MET A 174 -24.08 17.19 3.21
CA MET A 174 -23.85 15.76 3.46
C MET A 174 -24.99 15.12 4.27
N GLU A 175 -25.68 15.89 5.12
CA GLU A 175 -26.83 15.40 5.89
C GLU A 175 -28.11 15.23 5.06
N LEU A 176 -28.14 15.80 3.85
CA LEU A 176 -29.28 15.65 2.96
C LEU A 176 -29.41 14.18 2.51
N PRO A 177 -30.61 13.57 2.63
CA PRO A 177 -30.85 12.18 2.22
C PRO A 177 -30.31 11.79 0.83
N PRO A 178 -30.47 12.58 -0.25
CA PRO A 178 -29.99 12.18 -1.58
C PRO A 178 -28.47 12.10 -1.68
N ILE A 179 -27.74 12.98 -0.99
CA ILE A 179 -26.26 12.98 -1.00
C ILE A 179 -25.76 11.86 -0.10
N ARG A 180 -26.37 11.70 1.08
CA ARG A 180 -25.98 10.72 2.09
C ARG A 180 -26.14 9.26 1.64
N MET A 181 -27.14 8.98 0.80
CA MET A 181 -27.43 7.64 0.28
C MET A 181 -26.76 7.36 -1.07
N ARG A 182 -25.97 8.30 -1.60
CA ARG A 182 -25.34 8.15 -2.90
C ARG A 182 -24.23 7.10 -2.85
N GLN A 183 -24.42 6.04 -3.62
CA GLN A 183 -23.34 5.13 -4.00
C GLN A 183 -22.61 5.72 -5.21
N SER A 184 -21.28 5.75 -5.15
CA SER A 184 -20.44 6.33 -6.20
C SER A 184 -19.27 5.42 -6.49
N SER A 185 -18.94 5.22 -7.76
CA SER A 185 -17.77 4.44 -8.15
C SER A 185 -16.48 5.19 -7.79
N ARG A 186 -15.35 4.49 -7.61
CA ARG A 186 -14.07 5.14 -7.25
C ARG A 186 -13.63 6.23 -8.23
N VAL A 187 -13.89 6.03 -9.53
CA VAL A 187 -13.53 7.00 -10.57
C VAL A 187 -14.41 8.24 -10.43
N ASP A 188 -15.71 8.05 -10.26
CA ASP A 188 -16.65 9.14 -10.01
C ASP A 188 -16.27 9.91 -8.74
N ARG A 189 -15.89 9.22 -7.65
CA ARG A 189 -15.44 9.87 -6.41
C ARG A 189 -14.22 10.75 -6.64
N ARG A 190 -13.20 10.27 -7.38
CA ARG A 190 -12.01 11.10 -7.66
C ARG A 190 -12.36 12.34 -8.44
N ILE A 191 -13.13 12.19 -9.52
CA ILE A 191 -13.55 13.30 -10.38
C ILE A 191 -14.38 14.31 -9.57
N VAL A 192 -15.41 13.83 -8.87
CA VAL A 192 -16.30 14.66 -8.04
C VAL A 192 -15.53 15.37 -6.93
N GLY A 193 -14.56 14.69 -6.29
CA GLY A 193 -13.68 15.28 -5.29
C GLY A 193 -12.78 16.37 -5.87
N THR A 194 -12.11 16.09 -6.99
CA THR A 194 -11.24 17.08 -7.65
C THR A 194 -12.02 18.29 -8.13
N THR A 195 -13.20 18.10 -8.72
CA THR A 195 -14.08 19.19 -9.16
C THR A 195 -14.62 19.99 -7.98
N GLY A 196 -15.02 19.32 -6.90
CA GLY A 196 -15.49 20.00 -5.68
C GLY A 196 -14.40 20.86 -5.05
N ILE A 197 -13.18 20.32 -4.91
CA ILE A 197 -12.04 21.06 -4.35
C ILE A 197 -11.63 22.21 -5.29
N SER A 198 -11.55 21.98 -6.60
CA SER A 198 -11.15 23.02 -7.55
C SER A 198 -12.12 24.20 -7.52
N LEU A 199 -13.43 23.95 -7.54
CA LEU A 199 -14.46 24.99 -7.47
C LEU A 199 -14.43 25.73 -6.12
N LEU A 200 -14.20 25.00 -5.03
CA LEU A 200 -14.12 25.59 -3.69
C LEU A 200 -12.96 26.59 -3.56
N VAL A 201 -11.85 26.36 -4.25
CA VAL A 201 -10.69 27.26 -4.25
C VAL A 201 -10.79 28.34 -5.33
N SER A 202 -11.24 27.98 -6.54
CA SER A 202 -11.27 28.92 -7.66
C SER A 202 -12.33 30.01 -7.50
N VAL A 203 -13.51 29.70 -6.95
CA VAL A 203 -14.59 30.69 -6.84
C VAL A 203 -14.22 31.85 -5.90
N PRO A 204 -13.72 31.62 -4.66
CA PRO A 204 -13.27 32.72 -3.81
C PRO A 204 -12.14 33.54 -4.41
N LEU A 205 -11.22 32.91 -5.15
CA LEU A 205 -10.15 33.60 -5.87
C LEU A 205 -10.72 34.55 -6.95
N VAL A 206 -11.66 34.06 -7.76
CA VAL A 206 -12.30 34.88 -8.80
C VAL A 206 -13.13 36.00 -8.18
N ILE A 207 -13.88 35.74 -7.11
CA ILE A 207 -14.65 36.78 -6.40
C ILE A 207 -13.70 37.85 -5.83
N SER A 208 -12.56 37.46 -5.26
CA SER A 208 -11.57 38.40 -4.73
C SER A 208 -10.96 39.27 -5.85
N ALA A 209 -10.63 38.65 -6.99
CA ALA A 209 -10.09 39.37 -8.16
C ALA A 209 -11.13 40.34 -8.75
N VAL A 210 -12.38 39.92 -8.89
CA VAL A 210 -13.48 40.79 -9.33
C VAL A 210 -13.68 41.94 -8.33
N GLY A 211 -13.65 41.66 -7.03
CA GLY A 211 -13.74 42.68 -5.98
C GLY A 211 -12.64 43.74 -6.10
N ALA A 212 -11.38 43.31 -6.24
CA ALA A 212 -10.24 44.21 -6.43
C ALA A 212 -10.38 45.06 -7.70
N ALA A 213 -10.78 44.44 -8.82
CA ALA A 213 -10.99 45.14 -10.09
C ALA A 213 -12.14 46.16 -10.01
N THR A 214 -13.25 45.83 -9.33
CA THR A 214 -14.35 46.78 -9.10
C THR A 214 -13.91 47.94 -8.21
N GLN A 215 -13.06 47.72 -7.21
CA GLN A 215 -12.53 48.79 -6.35
C GLN A 215 -11.63 49.76 -7.13
N GLN A 216 -10.93 49.26 -8.16
CA GLN A 216 -10.12 50.07 -9.09
C GLN A 216 -10.96 50.71 -10.21
N ASN A 217 -12.29 50.57 -10.20
CA ASN A 217 -13.20 51.02 -11.27
C ASN A 217 -12.87 50.44 -12.67
N THR A 218 -12.16 49.32 -12.76
CA THR A 218 -11.83 48.68 -14.05
C THR A 218 -12.97 47.80 -14.57
N LEU A 219 -13.84 47.32 -13.68
CA LEU A 219 -15.03 46.53 -13.99
C LEU A 219 -16.25 47.14 -13.29
N ALA A 220 -17.38 47.21 -14.01
CA ALA A 220 -18.67 47.51 -13.39
C ALA A 220 -19.18 46.27 -12.64
N PRO A 221 -19.83 46.43 -11.47
CA PRO A 221 -20.39 45.30 -10.74
C PRO A 221 -21.51 44.65 -11.56
N ASP A 222 -21.22 43.48 -12.14
CA ASP A 222 -22.20 42.67 -12.87
C ASP A 222 -22.84 41.64 -11.92
N VAL A 223 -24.12 41.87 -11.61
CA VAL A 223 -24.92 40.97 -10.77
C VAL A 223 -25.02 39.57 -11.38
N ALA A 224 -25.06 39.45 -12.71
CA ALA A 224 -25.16 38.15 -13.38
C ALA A 224 -23.89 37.30 -13.15
N LEU A 225 -22.71 37.93 -13.21
CA LEU A 225 -21.44 37.27 -12.92
C LEU A 225 -21.37 36.78 -11.46
N LEU A 226 -21.77 37.62 -10.50
CA LEU A 226 -21.79 37.24 -9.08
C LEU A 226 -22.76 36.08 -8.82
N LEU A 227 -23.93 36.08 -9.47
CA LEU A 227 -24.89 34.96 -9.38
C LEU A 227 -24.33 33.67 -9.99
N ALA A 228 -23.61 33.77 -11.12
CA ALA A 228 -22.96 32.62 -11.75
C ALA A 228 -21.88 32.01 -10.85
N LEU A 229 -21.01 32.84 -10.26
CA LEU A 229 -19.99 32.40 -9.30
C LEU A 229 -20.63 31.78 -8.05
N GLY A 230 -21.72 32.35 -7.56
CA GLY A 230 -22.50 31.76 -6.46
C GLY A 230 -23.05 30.38 -6.81
N ALA A 231 -23.58 30.18 -8.01
CA ALA A 231 -24.06 28.88 -8.48
C ALA A 231 -22.92 27.86 -8.61
N GLU A 232 -21.76 28.26 -9.16
CA GLU A 232 -20.56 27.42 -9.23
C GLU A 232 -20.07 27.01 -7.84
N ALA A 233 -20.08 27.92 -6.88
CA ALA A 233 -19.75 27.62 -5.48
C ALA A 233 -20.66 26.51 -4.96
N ILE A 234 -21.99 26.66 -5.12
CA ILE A 234 -22.98 25.67 -4.67
C ILE A 234 -22.73 24.31 -5.32
N ILE A 235 -22.46 24.27 -6.63
CA ILE A 235 -22.11 23.03 -7.34
C ILE A 235 -20.84 22.41 -6.76
N GLY A 236 -19.80 23.22 -6.49
CA GLY A 236 -18.57 22.80 -5.83
C GLY A 236 -18.81 22.19 -4.46
N ALA A 237 -19.63 22.82 -3.62
CA ALA A 237 -20.02 22.28 -2.32
C ALA A 237 -20.83 20.99 -2.43
N ILE A 238 -21.77 20.87 -3.38
CA ILE A 238 -22.52 19.62 -3.60
C ILE A 238 -21.59 18.50 -4.06
N ALA A 239 -20.66 18.79 -4.97
CA ALA A 239 -19.67 17.83 -5.43
C ALA A 239 -18.77 17.38 -4.27
N LEU A 240 -18.24 18.32 -3.50
CA LEU A 240 -17.43 18.02 -2.33
C LEU A 240 -18.22 17.23 -1.26
N ALA A 241 -19.48 17.59 -1.00
CA ALA A 241 -20.36 16.85 -0.11
C ALA A 241 -20.55 15.40 -0.57
N CYS A 242 -20.79 15.19 -1.88
CA CYS A 242 -20.89 13.86 -2.46
C CYS A 242 -19.57 13.07 -2.33
N TRP A 243 -18.43 13.74 -2.48
CA TRP A 243 -17.12 13.11 -2.30
C TRP A 243 -16.87 12.72 -0.84
N LEU A 244 -17.11 13.62 0.11
CA LEU A 244 -16.97 13.36 1.55
C LEU A 244 -17.92 12.25 2.01
N ALA A 245 -19.19 12.31 1.59
CA ALA A 245 -20.21 11.30 1.91
C ALA A 245 -19.84 9.90 1.42
N SER A 246 -19.06 9.81 0.35
CA SER A 246 -18.69 8.55 -0.30
C SER A 246 -17.29 8.06 0.09
N ARG A 247 -16.55 8.77 0.96
CA ARG A 247 -15.30 8.24 1.51
C ARG A 247 -15.58 7.09 2.48
N MET A 248 -14.81 6.01 2.34
CA MET A 248 -14.85 4.86 3.24
C MET A 248 -13.80 5.03 4.34
N ARG A 249 -14.00 6.05 5.17
CA ARG A 249 -13.23 6.21 6.41
C ARG A 249 -13.98 5.58 7.56
N LEU A 250 -13.31 4.67 8.26
CA LEU A 250 -13.89 3.84 9.30
C LEU A 250 -13.24 4.20 10.64
N ASP A 251 -14.05 4.60 11.61
CA ASP A 251 -13.65 4.71 13.00
C ASP A 251 -14.03 3.40 13.69
N LEU A 252 -13.07 2.79 14.37
CA LEU A 252 -13.29 1.55 15.09
C LEU A 252 -13.06 1.80 16.58
N THR A 253 -14.13 1.70 17.35
CA THR A 253 -14.10 1.71 18.80
C THR A 253 -14.32 0.29 19.32
N VAL A 254 -13.40 -0.21 20.13
CA VAL A 254 -13.55 -1.51 20.81
C VAL A 254 -13.62 -1.26 22.30
N THR A 255 -14.74 -1.63 22.93
CA THR A 255 -14.96 -1.58 24.37
C THR A 255 -15.13 -2.99 24.91
N SER A 256 -14.65 -3.25 26.13
CA SER A 256 -14.86 -4.53 26.81
C SER A 256 -15.69 -4.31 28.07
N GLU A 257 -16.80 -5.02 28.17
CA GLU A 257 -17.66 -5.10 29.37
C GLU A 257 -17.45 -6.43 30.12
N ALA A 258 -16.52 -7.27 29.66
CA ALA A 258 -16.24 -8.56 30.25
C ALA A 258 -15.53 -8.38 31.61
N LYS A 259 -16.28 -8.57 32.71
CA LYS A 259 -15.78 -8.40 34.09
C LYS A 259 -14.66 -9.37 34.48
N ASP A 260 -14.61 -10.53 33.83
CA ASP A 260 -13.71 -11.64 34.18
C ASP A 260 -12.66 -11.94 33.10
N ALA A 261 -12.53 -11.06 32.10
CA ALA A 261 -11.56 -11.26 31.02
C ALA A 261 -10.19 -10.72 31.43
N ASP A 262 -9.22 -11.61 31.61
CA ASP A 262 -7.81 -11.25 31.71
C ASP A 262 -7.43 -10.29 30.57
N ALA A 263 -6.54 -9.33 30.83
CA ALA A 263 -6.08 -8.35 29.84
C ALA A 263 -5.59 -8.99 28.51
N THR A 264 -5.14 -10.24 28.56
CA THR A 264 -4.71 -11.04 27.41
C THR A 264 -5.88 -11.51 26.53
N THR A 265 -7.06 -11.70 27.11
CA THR A 265 -8.29 -12.16 26.42
C THR A 265 -9.17 -11.02 25.92
N ASN A 266 -8.95 -9.80 26.41
CA ASN A 266 -9.65 -8.61 25.92
C ASN A 266 -9.26 -8.30 24.48
N LEU A 267 -10.28 -8.15 23.64
CA LEU A 267 -10.17 -7.76 22.25
C LEU A 267 -9.71 -6.30 22.16
N THR A 268 -8.67 -6.02 21.38
CA THR A 268 -8.22 -4.64 21.13
C THR A 268 -8.67 -4.16 19.75
N ARG A 269 -8.65 -2.83 19.57
CA ARG A 269 -8.84 -2.19 18.25
C ARG A 269 -7.92 -2.78 17.20
N ASP A 270 -6.64 -2.96 17.54
CA ASP A 270 -5.63 -3.43 16.61
C ASP A 270 -5.88 -4.86 16.12
N ASP A 271 -6.45 -5.74 16.94
CA ASP A 271 -6.75 -7.11 16.50
C ASP A 271 -7.82 -7.15 15.43
N VAL A 272 -8.90 -6.39 15.62
CA VAL A 272 -9.99 -6.30 14.66
C VAL A 272 -9.51 -5.59 13.40
N LEU A 273 -8.73 -4.52 13.51
CA LEU A 273 -8.15 -3.82 12.34
C LEU A 273 -7.20 -4.71 11.55
N ARG A 274 -6.30 -5.41 12.22
CA ARG A 274 -5.37 -6.36 11.59
C ARG A 274 -6.14 -7.39 10.78
N ARG A 275 -7.24 -7.94 11.33
CA ARG A 275 -8.10 -8.89 10.62
C ARG A 275 -8.93 -8.26 9.50
N LEU A 276 -9.43 -7.05 9.70
CA LEU A 276 -10.14 -6.29 8.68
C LEU A 276 -9.25 -6.05 7.45
N HIS A 277 -8.02 -5.60 7.66
CA HIS A 277 -7.03 -5.41 6.58
C HIS A 277 -6.61 -6.74 5.96
N SER A 278 -6.39 -7.78 6.75
CA SER A 278 -6.03 -9.11 6.25
C SER A 278 -7.11 -9.70 5.34
N ILE A 279 -8.39 -9.51 5.65
CA ILE A 279 -9.51 -10.07 4.87
C ILE A 279 -9.88 -9.16 3.69
N ALA A 280 -9.92 -7.85 3.88
CA ALA A 280 -10.20 -6.89 2.80
C ALA A 280 -9.06 -6.81 1.76
N GLY A 281 -7.89 -7.35 2.10
CA GLY A 281 -6.67 -7.29 1.31
C GLY A 281 -6.09 -5.87 1.22
N PRO A 282 -5.11 -5.62 0.34
CA PRO A 282 -4.50 -4.31 0.13
C PRO A 282 -5.44 -3.32 -0.58
N SER A 283 -6.76 -3.58 -0.54
CA SER A 283 -7.73 -2.68 -1.11
C SER A 283 -7.68 -1.37 -0.31
N ARG A 284 -7.34 -0.27 -0.98
CA ARG A 284 -7.47 1.11 -0.47
C ARG A 284 -8.94 1.51 -0.20
N ALA A 285 -9.83 0.52 -0.11
CA ALA A 285 -11.26 0.70 0.11
C ALA A 285 -11.55 1.02 1.57
N VAL A 286 -10.71 0.58 2.51
CA VAL A 286 -10.89 0.84 3.94
C VAL A 286 -9.74 1.71 4.41
N GLU A 287 -10.00 3.00 4.53
CA GLU A 287 -9.09 3.93 5.21
C GLU A 287 -9.47 3.92 6.70
N VAL A 288 -8.71 3.21 7.52
CA VAL A 288 -8.81 3.37 8.97
C VAL A 288 -7.75 4.39 9.38
N PRO A 289 -8.14 5.55 9.90
CA PRO A 289 -7.18 6.46 10.50
C PRO A 289 -6.51 5.72 11.65
N THR A 290 -5.19 5.56 11.59
CA THR A 290 -4.42 5.13 12.76
C THR A 290 -4.52 6.28 13.76
N GLY A 291 -4.96 5.99 14.99
CA GLY A 291 -5.21 7.04 16.01
C GLY A 291 -3.98 7.92 16.24
N ALA A 292 -2.79 7.32 16.15
CA ALA A 292 -1.53 8.05 16.20
C ALA A 292 -1.43 9.11 15.10
N GLU A 293 -1.89 8.88 13.86
CA GLU A 293 -1.80 9.90 12.79
C GLU A 293 -2.73 11.10 13.05
N LEU A 294 -3.93 10.90 13.59
CA LEU A 294 -4.83 12.01 13.92
C LEU A 294 -4.40 12.74 15.18
N GLU A 295 -3.97 12.03 16.22
CA GLU A 295 -3.45 12.65 17.45
C GLU A 295 -2.14 13.37 17.17
N THR A 296 -1.20 12.77 16.44
CA THR A 296 0.06 13.43 16.05
C THR A 296 -0.18 14.56 15.07
N LEU A 297 -1.11 14.44 14.12
CA LEU A 297 -1.48 15.56 13.24
C LEU A 297 -2.13 16.67 14.08
N SER A 298 -3.03 16.37 15.01
CA SER A 298 -3.63 17.37 15.88
C SER A 298 -2.58 18.04 16.77
N THR A 299 -1.66 17.27 17.33
CA THR A 299 -0.57 17.73 18.21
C THR A 299 0.42 18.60 17.43
N SER A 300 0.82 18.14 16.24
CA SER A 300 1.72 18.87 15.33
C SER A 300 1.06 20.13 14.79
N LEU A 301 -0.23 20.08 14.48
CA LEU A 301 -1.03 21.24 14.11
C LEU A 301 -1.12 22.22 15.29
N THR A 302 -1.42 21.77 16.51
CA THR A 302 -1.43 22.65 17.69
C THR A 302 -0.08 23.32 17.95
N ALA A 303 1.04 22.65 17.65
CA ALA A 303 2.38 23.21 17.82
C ALA A 303 2.76 24.31 16.79
N LEU A 304 2.06 24.41 15.65
CA LEU A 304 2.48 25.27 14.54
C LEU A 304 2.33 26.79 14.74
N SER A 305 1.52 27.27 15.70
CA SER A 305 1.42 28.70 16.11
C SER A 305 0.21 28.94 17.02
N SER A 306 0.31 29.87 17.97
CA SER A 306 -0.78 30.38 18.81
C SER A 306 -1.57 31.55 18.18
N GLN A 307 -1.23 31.98 16.96
CA GLN A 307 -1.96 33.06 16.29
C GLN A 307 -3.39 32.61 15.94
N GLY A 308 -4.37 33.43 16.29
CA GLY A 308 -5.80 33.07 16.21
C GLY A 308 -6.30 32.65 14.82
N TRP A 309 -5.72 33.17 13.74
CA TRP A 309 -6.10 32.76 12.38
C TRP A 309 -5.59 31.35 12.02
N ILE A 310 -4.43 30.95 12.55
CA ILE A 310 -3.87 29.60 12.37
C ILE A 310 -4.72 28.60 13.15
N GLU A 311 -5.12 28.90 14.38
CA GLU A 311 -6.10 28.10 15.12
C GLU A 311 -7.43 27.94 14.36
N GLY A 312 -7.88 29.01 13.71
CA GLY A 312 -8.97 28.97 12.74
C GLY A 312 -8.74 27.88 11.68
N VAL A 313 -7.67 27.99 10.89
CA VAL A 313 -7.32 27.04 9.82
C VAL A 313 -7.14 25.61 10.34
N LYS A 314 -6.52 25.40 11.50
CA LYS A 314 -6.39 24.09 12.16
C LYS A 314 -7.76 23.48 12.43
N GLY A 315 -8.68 24.27 13.00
CA GLY A 315 -10.06 23.86 13.25
C GLY A 315 -10.76 23.41 11.96
N ILE A 316 -10.53 24.11 10.84
CA ILE A 316 -11.06 23.72 9.52
C ILE A 316 -10.50 22.37 9.07
N VAL A 317 -9.17 22.23 9.11
CA VAL A 317 -8.48 21.03 8.64
C VAL A 317 -8.91 19.82 9.47
N LEU A 318 -8.98 19.95 10.80
CA LEU A 318 -9.46 18.90 11.69
C LEU A 318 -10.95 18.61 11.47
N PHE A 319 -11.77 19.62 11.23
CA PHE A 319 -13.19 19.46 10.94
C PHE A 319 -13.46 18.72 9.61
N VAL A 320 -12.64 18.96 8.58
CA VAL A 320 -12.73 18.31 7.27
C VAL A 320 -12.11 16.92 7.28
N LEU A 321 -10.93 16.75 7.88
CA LEU A 321 -10.22 15.48 7.94
C LEU A 321 -10.83 14.51 8.96
N GLY A 322 -11.46 15.02 10.02
CA GLY A 322 -12.14 14.26 11.05
C GLY A 322 -13.52 13.73 10.64
N ILE A 323 -13.94 13.93 9.38
CA ILE A 323 -15.16 13.29 8.87
C ILE A 323 -14.87 11.80 8.71
N VAL A 324 -15.34 11.04 9.69
CA VAL A 324 -15.34 9.59 9.66
C VAL A 324 -16.79 9.15 9.51
N PRO A 325 -17.27 8.97 8.26
CA PRO A 325 -18.67 8.74 8.01
C PRO A 325 -19.13 7.40 8.54
N TRP A 326 -18.24 6.43 8.70
CA TRP A 326 -18.54 5.12 9.27
C TRP A 326 -17.96 4.96 10.65
N LYS A 327 -18.79 4.62 11.63
CA LYS A 327 -18.35 4.25 12.98
C LYS A 327 -18.75 2.81 13.25
N ILE A 328 -17.78 2.00 13.61
CA ILE A 328 -17.96 0.63 14.07
C ILE A 328 -17.68 0.61 15.55
N THR A 329 -18.67 0.24 16.35
CA THR A 329 -18.50 0.02 17.79
C THR A 329 -18.60 -1.47 18.06
N VAL A 330 -17.55 -2.02 18.65
CA VAL A 330 -17.48 -3.41 19.08
C VAL A 330 -17.49 -3.42 20.59
N THR A 331 -18.50 -4.02 21.19
CA THR A 331 -18.59 -4.18 22.64
C THR A 331 -18.47 -5.65 22.97
N GLN A 332 -17.34 -6.04 23.58
CA GLN A 332 -17.08 -7.40 24.00
C GLN A 332 -17.84 -7.69 25.31
N HIS A 333 -18.70 -8.71 25.29
CA HIS A 333 -19.49 -9.15 26.45
C HIS A 333 -18.83 -10.32 27.18
N GLY A 334 -17.98 -11.08 26.49
CA GLY A 334 -17.23 -12.21 27.06
C GLY A 334 -16.14 -12.71 26.12
N VAL A 335 -15.47 -13.81 26.47
CA VAL A 335 -14.33 -14.37 25.70
C VAL A 335 -14.74 -14.76 24.27
N ASN A 336 -15.98 -15.23 24.10
CA ASN A 336 -16.49 -15.75 22.84
C ASN A 336 -17.68 -14.94 22.29
N GLU A 337 -17.89 -13.73 22.80
CA GLU A 337 -19.09 -12.96 22.53
C GLU A 337 -18.83 -11.45 22.45
N ALA A 338 -19.31 -10.83 21.38
CA ALA A 338 -19.28 -9.39 21.18
C ALA A 338 -20.53 -8.90 20.46
N SER A 339 -20.95 -7.66 20.69
CA SER A 339 -21.90 -6.96 19.82
C SER A 339 -21.15 -6.01 18.90
N VAL A 340 -21.47 -6.05 17.62
CA VAL A 340 -20.95 -5.14 16.60
C VAL A 340 -22.09 -4.22 16.19
N SER A 341 -21.90 -2.92 16.32
CA SER A 341 -22.78 -1.92 15.74
C SER A 341 -22.05 -1.14 14.67
N ILE A 342 -22.71 -0.96 13.54
CA ILE A 342 -22.18 -0.22 12.39
C ILE A 342 -23.14 0.94 12.17
N SER A 343 -22.61 2.14 12.26
CA SER A 343 -23.35 3.37 12.02
C SER A 343 -22.70 4.17 10.89
N ARG A 344 -23.54 4.92 10.17
CA ARG A 344 -23.09 5.85 9.14
C ARG A 344 -23.68 7.23 9.43
N HIS A 345 -22.84 8.24 9.61
CA HIS A 345 -23.23 9.59 10.02
C HIS A 345 -24.13 9.56 11.26
N ASP A 346 -23.66 8.90 12.32
CA ASP A 346 -24.35 8.71 13.61
C ASP A 346 -25.71 8.00 13.54
N ARG A 347 -26.09 7.44 12.38
CA ARG A 347 -27.27 6.59 12.23
C ARG A 347 -26.88 5.13 12.25
N LEU A 348 -27.40 4.39 13.21
CA LEU A 348 -27.26 2.95 13.28
C LEU A 348 -27.80 2.32 11.98
N ARG A 349 -26.93 1.62 11.26
CA ARG A 349 -27.29 0.86 10.05
C ARG A 349 -27.58 -0.58 10.41
N LYS A 350 -26.71 -1.17 11.21
CA LYS A 350 -26.81 -2.55 11.65
C LYS A 350 -26.28 -2.69 13.07
N SER A 351 -26.92 -3.56 13.84
CA SER A 351 -26.31 -4.15 15.02
C SER A 351 -26.44 -5.67 14.91
N ALA A 352 -25.37 -6.37 15.25
CA ALA A 352 -25.30 -7.82 15.25
C ALA A 352 -24.61 -8.29 16.54
N ARG A 353 -25.11 -9.37 17.11
CA ARG A 353 -24.47 -10.05 18.23
C ARG A 353 -23.71 -11.25 17.68
N VAL A 354 -22.40 -11.24 17.87
CA VAL A 354 -21.46 -12.27 17.43
C VAL A 354 -21.17 -13.18 18.62
N ARG A 355 -21.46 -14.46 18.48
CA ARG A 355 -21.16 -15.50 19.48
C ARG A 355 -20.47 -16.65 18.78
N LEU A 356 -19.26 -17.01 19.20
CA LEU A 356 -18.53 -18.14 18.59
C LEU A 356 -19.22 -19.49 18.85
N ALA A 357 -19.95 -19.62 19.95
CA ALA A 357 -20.62 -20.87 20.32
C ALA A 357 -21.98 -21.09 19.65
N SER A 358 -22.62 -20.05 19.09
CA SER A 358 -23.95 -20.19 18.47
C SER A 358 -23.85 -20.35 16.96
N ALA A 359 -24.83 -21.02 16.34
CA ALA A 359 -24.98 -21.02 14.88
C ALA A 359 -25.03 -19.57 14.34
N PRO A 360 -24.41 -19.28 13.18
CA PRO A 360 -23.70 -20.21 12.28
C PRO A 360 -22.26 -20.56 12.70
N TYR A 361 -21.72 -19.95 13.76
CA TYR A 361 -20.33 -20.10 14.19
C TYR A 361 -20.06 -21.30 15.10
N GLY A 362 -21.08 -22.05 15.54
CA GLY A 362 -20.89 -23.22 16.41
C GLY A 362 -19.88 -24.24 15.86
N GLN A 363 -19.73 -24.32 14.53
CA GLN A 363 -18.68 -25.15 13.90
C GLN A 363 -17.26 -24.61 14.16
N LEU A 364 -17.07 -23.29 14.27
CA LEU A 364 -15.81 -22.68 14.70
C LEU A 364 -15.45 -23.03 16.13
N ALA A 365 -16.43 -23.22 17.02
CA ALA A 365 -16.16 -23.65 18.39
C ALA A 365 -15.63 -25.10 18.42
N VAL A 366 -16.23 -26.00 17.63
CA VAL A 366 -15.73 -27.38 17.47
C VAL A 366 -14.33 -27.39 16.87
N VAL A 367 -14.10 -26.56 15.86
CA VAL A 367 -12.78 -26.35 15.26
C VAL A 367 -11.79 -25.81 16.29
N ALA A 368 -12.15 -24.77 17.05
CA ALA A 368 -11.29 -24.19 18.08
C ALA A 368 -10.96 -25.20 19.20
N GLU A 369 -11.92 -26.02 19.59
CA GLU A 369 -11.76 -27.08 20.59
C GLU A 369 -10.90 -28.24 20.09
N ALA A 370 -11.05 -28.63 18.82
CA ALA A 370 -10.19 -29.63 18.18
C ALA A 370 -8.72 -29.17 18.05
N ILE A 371 -8.48 -27.86 18.02
CA ILE A 371 -7.14 -27.28 17.85
C ILE A 371 -6.53 -26.87 19.20
N ALA A 372 -7.32 -26.81 20.29
CA ALA A 372 -6.78 -26.63 21.62
C ALA A 372 -5.68 -27.69 21.87
N PRO A 373 -4.47 -27.32 22.36
CA PRO A 373 -3.51 -28.34 22.75
C PRO A 373 -4.22 -29.26 23.76
N PRO A 374 -4.09 -30.58 23.64
CA PRO A 374 -4.77 -31.49 24.53
C PRO A 374 -4.43 -31.08 25.97
N PRO A 375 -5.43 -30.96 26.88
CA PRO A 375 -5.16 -30.54 28.25
C PRO A 375 -4.09 -31.48 28.80
N ASP A 376 -3.01 -30.89 29.35
CA ASP A 376 -1.89 -31.63 29.93
C ASP A 376 -2.44 -32.66 30.93
N LYS A 377 -2.60 -33.90 30.47
CA LYS A 377 -3.06 -34.96 31.36
C LYS A 377 -1.92 -35.21 32.36
N PRO A 378 -2.18 -35.19 33.68
CA PRO A 378 -1.18 -35.64 34.65
C PRO A 378 -0.81 -37.09 34.32
N LYS A 379 0.42 -37.29 33.86
CA LYS A 379 0.97 -38.58 33.44
C LYS A 379 0.95 -39.59 34.59
N LYS A 380 -0.04 -40.48 34.61
CA LYS A 380 0.09 -41.81 35.21
C LYS A 380 -0.78 -42.82 34.46
N ARG A 381 -0.15 -43.67 33.62
CA ARG A 381 -0.35 -45.13 33.54
C ARG A 381 0.51 -45.76 32.43
N PRO A 382 0.74 -47.09 32.48
CA PRO A 382 2.01 -47.71 32.13
C PRO A 382 2.12 -48.11 30.67
N VAL A 383 3.38 -48.31 30.31
CA VAL A 383 3.95 -48.77 29.04
C VAL A 383 3.33 -50.12 28.62
N LEU A 384 2.85 -50.18 27.38
CA LEU A 384 2.88 -51.40 26.59
C LEU A 384 3.64 -51.10 25.30
N ARG A 385 4.80 -51.74 25.19
CA ARG A 385 5.83 -51.59 24.17
C ARG A 385 5.33 -52.01 22.78
N LEU A 386 5.58 -51.16 21.79
CA LEU A 386 6.18 -51.58 20.52
C LEU A 386 7.37 -50.64 20.23
N ALA A 387 8.56 -51.23 20.09
CA ALA A 387 9.85 -50.58 19.79
C ALA A 387 9.94 -50.22 18.27
N GLY A 388 10.72 -49.25 17.78
CA GLY A 388 11.69 -48.31 18.34
C GLY A 388 12.71 -47.88 17.25
N LEU A 389 13.28 -46.66 17.41
CA LEU A 389 14.53 -46.04 16.85
C LEU A 389 14.22 -44.59 16.36
N TYR A 390 14.76 -43.48 16.88
CA TYR A 390 15.78 -43.19 17.89
C TYR A 390 15.49 -41.82 18.54
N ALA A 391 15.88 -41.66 19.80
CA ALA A 391 16.09 -40.39 20.50
C ALA A 391 17.44 -40.46 21.24
N ALA A 392 18.22 -39.38 21.26
CA ALA A 392 19.34 -39.16 22.18
C ALA A 392 19.59 -37.65 22.43
N GLN A 393 19.68 -37.28 23.70
CA GLN A 393 20.12 -36.00 24.32
C GLN A 393 21.66 -36.01 24.48
N ALA A 394 22.46 -34.97 24.78
CA ALA A 394 22.45 -33.50 24.88
C ALA A 394 23.91 -33.05 25.21
N THR A 395 24.34 -31.80 24.95
CA THR A 395 25.09 -30.86 25.87
C THR A 395 25.67 -29.60 25.14
N PRO A 396 25.99 -28.50 25.87
CA PRO A 396 25.88 -27.12 25.37
C PRO A 396 27.21 -26.37 25.16
N ILE A 397 27.20 -25.36 24.28
CA ILE A 397 28.12 -24.21 24.29
C ILE A 397 27.28 -22.94 24.07
N ALA A 398 27.58 -21.91 24.85
CA ALA A 398 26.79 -20.73 25.11
C ALA A 398 26.96 -19.60 24.06
N ASP A 399 25.91 -18.76 24.01
CA ASP A 399 25.87 -17.36 23.61
C ASP A 399 26.10 -16.98 22.14
N ALA A 400 25.01 -17.00 21.34
CA ALA A 400 24.54 -15.89 20.47
C ALA A 400 23.54 -16.34 19.36
N ALA A 401 22.37 -16.90 19.71
CA ALA A 401 21.21 -17.04 18.81
C ALA A 401 19.97 -17.53 19.59
N THR A 402 19.08 -16.62 20.01
CA THR A 402 17.83 -16.98 20.71
C THR A 402 16.72 -17.37 19.72
N GLY A 403 16.93 -18.44 18.97
CA GLY A 403 15.89 -19.16 18.23
C GLY A 403 15.32 -20.28 19.10
N SER A 404 14.16 -20.06 19.72
CA SER A 404 13.45 -21.11 20.49
C SER A 404 12.96 -22.20 19.53
N PRO A 405 13.32 -23.49 19.75
CA PRO A 405 12.90 -24.57 18.87
C PRO A 405 11.39 -24.83 19.00
N GLY A 406 10.66 -24.49 17.94
CA GLY A 406 9.41 -25.14 17.52
C GLY A 406 8.35 -25.35 18.60
N ALA A 407 7.87 -24.27 19.22
CA ALA A 407 6.56 -24.33 19.86
C ALA A 407 5.54 -24.79 18.81
N ALA A 408 4.85 -25.90 19.07
CA ALA A 408 3.78 -26.38 18.21
C ALA A 408 2.83 -25.21 17.91
N PRO A 409 2.40 -25.02 16.65
CA PRO A 409 1.63 -23.85 16.24
C PRO A 409 0.37 -23.74 17.11
N THR A 410 0.41 -22.82 18.07
CA THR A 410 -0.66 -22.63 19.03
C THR A 410 -1.97 -22.44 18.25
N PRO A 411 -3.08 -23.09 18.64
CA PRO A 411 -4.39 -22.75 18.12
C PRO A 411 -4.56 -21.24 18.04
N PRO A 412 -5.28 -20.73 17.02
CA PRO A 412 -5.69 -19.34 17.06
C PRO A 412 -6.43 -19.12 18.39
N ASN A 413 -5.95 -18.16 19.18
CA ASN A 413 -6.57 -17.85 20.46
C ASN A 413 -8.02 -17.38 20.21
N SER A 414 -8.91 -17.59 21.19
CA SER A 414 -10.33 -17.21 21.09
C SER A 414 -10.51 -15.73 20.71
N ARG A 415 -9.62 -14.87 21.20
CA ARG A 415 -9.51 -13.45 20.85
C ARG A 415 -9.32 -13.21 19.35
N ASP A 416 -8.41 -13.92 18.70
CA ASP A 416 -8.10 -13.80 17.27
C ASP A 416 -9.22 -14.38 16.40
N LEU A 417 -9.86 -15.46 16.85
CA LEU A 417 -11.07 -16.01 16.22
C LEU A 417 -12.22 -15.01 16.29
N LEU A 418 -12.49 -14.43 17.46
CA LEU A 418 -13.51 -13.41 17.65
C LEU A 418 -13.23 -12.18 16.78
N ALA A 419 -11.99 -11.69 16.74
CA ALA A 419 -11.56 -10.60 15.87
C ALA A 419 -11.82 -10.90 14.38
N THR A 420 -11.49 -12.12 13.94
CA THR A 420 -11.70 -12.58 12.56
C THR A 420 -13.18 -12.60 12.19
N VAL A 421 -14.03 -13.14 13.07
CA VAL A 421 -15.48 -13.19 12.85
C VAL A 421 -16.09 -11.78 12.84
N ILE A 422 -15.66 -10.90 13.73
CA ILE A 422 -16.11 -9.49 13.75
C ILE A 422 -15.72 -8.79 12.44
N ALA A 423 -14.47 -8.92 12.01
CA ALA A 423 -13.99 -8.34 10.76
C ALA A 423 -14.80 -8.85 9.56
N ALA A 424 -15.11 -10.15 9.51
CA ALA A 424 -15.94 -10.73 8.46
C ALA A 424 -17.37 -10.16 8.43
N HIS A 425 -18.02 -10.01 9.59
CA HIS A 425 -19.35 -9.34 9.66
C HIS A 425 -19.29 -7.90 9.18
N VAL A 426 -18.29 -7.15 9.66
CA VAL A 426 -18.11 -5.75 9.25
C VAL A 426 -17.98 -5.67 7.73
N LEU A 427 -17.18 -6.53 7.10
CA LEU A 427 -16.98 -6.48 5.65
C LEU A 427 -18.24 -6.83 4.85
N VAL A 428 -19.01 -7.84 5.28
CA VAL A 428 -20.27 -8.18 4.61
C VAL A 428 -21.28 -7.04 4.70
N GLU A 429 -21.41 -6.44 5.87
CA GLU A 429 -22.35 -5.32 6.07
C GLU A 429 -21.91 -4.07 5.29
N LEU A 430 -20.61 -3.77 5.25
CA LEU A 430 -20.08 -2.70 4.42
C LEU A 430 -20.30 -2.99 2.93
N ALA A 431 -20.07 -4.23 2.48
CA ALA A 431 -20.29 -4.63 1.10
C ALA A 431 -21.76 -4.54 0.68
N ALA A 432 -22.70 -4.90 1.56
CA ALA A 432 -24.13 -4.74 1.28
C ALA A 432 -24.50 -3.27 1.03
N THR A 433 -23.77 -2.32 1.63
CA THR A 433 -23.99 -0.89 1.43
C THR A 433 -23.17 -0.28 0.30
N GLU A 434 -22.00 -0.83 -0.02
CA GLU A 434 -20.99 -0.24 -0.92
C GLU A 434 -20.39 -1.33 -1.82
N ASP A 435 -21.28 -2.04 -2.50
CA ASP A 435 -20.98 -3.23 -3.32
C ASP A 435 -19.80 -3.01 -4.28
N HIS A 436 -19.74 -1.86 -4.96
CA HIS A 436 -18.68 -1.56 -5.92
C HIS A 436 -17.25 -1.54 -5.34
N ASP A 437 -17.08 -1.26 -4.04
CA ASP A 437 -15.76 -1.21 -3.42
C ASP A 437 -15.30 -2.56 -2.87
N PHE A 438 -16.24 -3.36 -2.35
CA PHE A 438 -15.96 -4.59 -1.64
C PHE A 438 -16.22 -5.85 -2.46
N ALA A 439 -17.13 -5.83 -3.44
CA ALA A 439 -17.45 -7.01 -4.26
C ALA A 439 -16.22 -7.65 -4.91
N PRO A 440 -15.23 -6.88 -5.45
CA PRO A 440 -14.01 -7.49 -5.94
C PRO A 440 -13.24 -8.21 -4.83
N ALA A 441 -13.09 -7.60 -3.66
CA ALA A 441 -12.32 -8.18 -2.55
C ALA A 441 -13.01 -9.41 -1.93
N LEU A 442 -14.34 -9.40 -1.83
CA LEU A 442 -15.12 -10.51 -1.28
C LEU A 442 -15.30 -11.67 -2.27
N MET A 443 -15.00 -11.47 -3.55
CA MET A 443 -15.08 -12.52 -4.59
C MET A 443 -16.44 -13.23 -4.66
N GLY A 444 -17.53 -12.51 -4.35
CA GLY A 444 -18.89 -13.06 -4.30
C GLY A 444 -19.32 -13.62 -2.93
N ALA A 445 -18.46 -13.55 -1.92
CA ALA A 445 -18.83 -13.92 -0.56
C ALA A 445 -19.91 -12.97 0.00
N THR A 446 -20.97 -13.57 0.50
CA THR A 446 -22.15 -12.96 1.14
C THR A 446 -22.31 -13.39 2.60
N SER A 447 -21.63 -14.46 3.02
CA SER A 447 -21.71 -15.00 4.37
C SER A 447 -20.49 -14.61 5.21
N PRO A 448 -20.68 -13.93 6.37
CA PRO A 448 -19.58 -13.62 7.26
C PRO A 448 -18.92 -14.89 7.83
N THR A 449 -19.69 -15.97 7.99
CA THR A 449 -19.16 -17.27 8.42
C THR A 449 -18.20 -17.86 7.41
N SER A 450 -18.58 -17.86 6.13
CA SER A 450 -17.71 -18.37 5.07
C SER A 450 -16.40 -17.58 5.00
N ILE A 451 -16.47 -16.24 5.05
CA ILE A 451 -15.28 -15.37 5.03
C ILE A 451 -14.35 -15.64 6.23
N ALA A 452 -14.91 -15.78 7.43
CA ALA A 452 -14.14 -16.09 8.63
C ALA A 452 -13.45 -17.46 8.53
N LEU A 453 -14.17 -18.49 8.10
CA LEU A 453 -13.65 -19.84 7.90
C LEU A 453 -12.49 -19.86 6.88
N VAL A 454 -12.64 -19.14 5.76
CA VAL A 454 -11.57 -19.00 4.75
C VAL A 454 -10.33 -18.34 5.36
N SER A 455 -10.49 -17.24 6.10
CA SER A 455 -9.37 -16.54 6.73
C SER A 455 -8.60 -17.44 7.71
N ILE A 456 -9.33 -18.23 8.50
CA ILE A 456 -8.78 -19.20 9.45
C ILE A 456 -8.01 -20.30 8.72
N ALA A 457 -8.61 -20.90 7.70
CA ALA A 457 -8.00 -21.97 6.92
C ALA A 457 -6.73 -21.49 6.19
N ILE A 458 -6.74 -20.29 5.59
CA ILE A 458 -5.54 -19.67 5.00
C ILE A 458 -4.44 -19.55 6.05
N GLY A 459 -4.78 -19.07 7.26
CA GLY A 459 -3.81 -18.95 8.36
C GLY A 459 -3.18 -20.30 8.76
N TRP A 460 -3.92 -21.41 8.70
CA TRP A 460 -3.35 -22.74 8.96
C TRP A 460 -2.47 -23.24 7.82
N LEU A 461 -2.91 -23.05 6.56
CA LEU A 461 -2.13 -23.43 5.39
C LEU A 461 -0.77 -22.72 5.37
N LEU A 462 -0.74 -21.43 5.75
CA LEU A 462 0.48 -20.63 5.84
C LEU A 462 1.40 -21.05 7.00
N ARG A 463 0.83 -21.55 8.10
CA ARG A 463 1.59 -22.05 9.26
C ARG A 463 2.08 -23.50 9.09
N GLY A 464 1.83 -24.12 7.93
CA GLY A 464 2.22 -25.51 7.69
C GLY A 464 1.48 -26.51 8.56
N LYS A 465 0.26 -26.18 9.05
CA LYS A 465 -0.60 -27.18 9.70
C LYS A 465 -1.05 -28.23 8.69
N ASP A 466 -1.50 -29.38 9.22
CA ASP A 466 -2.09 -30.46 8.44
C ASP A 466 -3.16 -29.89 7.48
N PRO A 467 -3.04 -30.11 6.16
CA PRO A 467 -4.04 -29.68 5.20
C PRO A 467 -5.44 -30.25 5.45
N THR A 468 -5.58 -31.39 6.14
CA THR A 468 -6.90 -32.02 6.35
C THR A 468 -7.88 -31.11 7.11
N ASP A 469 -7.42 -30.45 8.18
CA ASP A 469 -8.26 -29.50 8.93
C ASP A 469 -8.65 -28.29 8.07
N ALA A 470 -7.69 -27.78 7.29
CA ALA A 470 -7.94 -26.65 6.39
C ALA A 470 -8.94 -27.02 5.30
N VAL A 471 -8.84 -28.22 4.72
CA VAL A 471 -9.80 -28.74 3.73
C VAL A 471 -11.20 -28.84 4.33
N ALA A 472 -11.37 -29.46 5.50
CA ALA A 472 -12.66 -29.56 6.17
C ALA A 472 -13.28 -28.18 6.47
N THR A 473 -12.44 -27.23 6.89
CA THR A 473 -12.86 -25.85 7.17
C THR A 473 -13.27 -25.10 5.89
N LEU A 474 -12.58 -25.31 4.77
CA LEU A 474 -12.88 -24.71 3.48
C LEU A 474 -14.11 -25.35 2.81
N GLU A 475 -14.36 -26.63 3.04
CA GLU A 475 -15.62 -27.31 2.67
C GLU A 475 -16.79 -26.70 3.43
N ALA A 476 -16.67 -26.52 4.75
CA ALA A 476 -17.67 -25.85 5.56
C ALA A 476 -17.90 -24.40 5.09
N ALA A 477 -16.82 -23.68 4.74
CA ALA A 477 -16.92 -22.32 4.19
C ALA A 477 -17.68 -22.30 2.85
N THR A 478 -17.41 -23.24 1.96
CA THR A 478 -18.05 -23.35 0.65
C THR A 478 -19.53 -23.75 0.79
N LEU A 479 -19.85 -24.63 1.75
CA LEU A 479 -21.22 -25.01 2.05
C LEU A 479 -22.02 -23.83 2.65
N ALA A 480 -21.38 -23.06 3.54
CA ALA A 480 -21.98 -21.89 4.16
C ALA A 480 -22.22 -20.75 3.15
N ASP A 481 -21.45 -20.71 2.06
CA ASP A 481 -21.59 -19.72 1.00
C ASP A 481 -21.09 -20.25 -0.35
N PRO A 482 -21.99 -20.83 -1.16
CA PRO A 482 -21.65 -21.35 -2.47
C PRO A 482 -21.16 -20.26 -3.46
N TYR A 483 -21.37 -18.98 -3.17
CA TYR A 483 -20.92 -17.87 -4.01
C TYR A 483 -19.53 -17.35 -3.63
N ASN A 484 -18.98 -17.79 -2.50
CA ASN A 484 -17.62 -17.42 -2.09
C ASN A 484 -16.57 -18.15 -2.95
N ARG A 485 -16.19 -17.52 -4.07
CA ARG A 485 -15.20 -18.07 -4.99
C ARG A 485 -13.81 -18.21 -4.34
N LEU A 486 -13.47 -17.36 -3.37
CA LEU A 486 -12.21 -17.49 -2.65
C LEU A 486 -12.18 -18.78 -1.83
N ALA A 487 -13.29 -19.16 -1.17
CA ALA A 487 -13.40 -20.44 -0.46
C ALA A 487 -13.16 -21.62 -1.40
N GLN A 488 -13.80 -21.62 -2.57
CA GLN A 488 -13.64 -22.67 -3.58
C GLN A 488 -12.20 -22.73 -4.11
N TRP A 489 -11.58 -21.58 -4.37
CA TRP A 489 -10.21 -21.52 -4.86
C TRP A 489 -9.23 -22.06 -3.83
N MET A 490 -9.39 -21.65 -2.57
CA MET A 490 -8.55 -22.13 -1.48
C MET A 490 -8.78 -23.60 -1.17
N LEU A 491 -10.02 -24.09 -1.30
CA LEU A 491 -10.33 -25.52 -1.14
C LEU A 491 -9.60 -26.35 -2.20
N ASP A 492 -9.67 -25.93 -3.46
CA ASP A 492 -8.96 -26.61 -4.53
C ASP A 492 -7.45 -26.50 -4.36
N TYR A 493 -6.93 -25.35 -3.92
CA TYR A 493 -5.53 -25.20 -3.55
C TYR A 493 -5.13 -26.19 -2.46
N ALA A 494 -5.86 -26.26 -1.35
CA ALA A 494 -5.54 -27.14 -0.24
C ALA A 494 -5.53 -28.61 -0.64
N ARG A 495 -6.47 -29.03 -1.51
CA ARG A 495 -6.57 -30.41 -2.01
C ARG A 495 -5.48 -30.78 -3.01
N ASN A 496 -5.04 -29.84 -3.85
CA ASN A 496 -4.16 -30.13 -4.98
C ASN A 496 -2.72 -29.61 -4.79
N ARG A 497 -2.41 -28.83 -3.73
CA ARG A 497 -1.08 -28.22 -3.55
C ARG A 497 0.08 -29.22 -3.44
N ALA A 498 -0.21 -30.42 -2.94
CA ALA A 498 0.74 -31.51 -2.77
C ALA A 498 0.46 -32.68 -3.72
N GLU A 499 -0.37 -32.45 -4.76
CA GLU A 499 -0.65 -33.48 -5.76
C GLU A 499 0.62 -33.74 -6.58
N VAL A 500 0.92 -35.02 -6.77
CA VAL A 500 2.11 -35.49 -7.50
C VAL A 500 1.71 -36.23 -8.76
N ASP A 501 0.46 -36.67 -8.92
CA ASP A 501 -0.01 -37.33 -10.13
C ASP A 501 -0.06 -36.35 -11.33
N PRO A 502 0.67 -36.61 -12.44
CA PRO A 502 0.74 -35.70 -13.57
C PRO A 502 -0.62 -35.31 -14.16
N ASP A 503 -1.54 -36.26 -14.27
CA ASP A 503 -2.83 -36.03 -14.92
C ASP A 503 -3.72 -35.12 -14.05
N ARG A 504 -3.69 -35.30 -12.73
CA ARG A 504 -4.36 -34.40 -11.78
C ARG A 504 -3.72 -33.02 -11.70
N ILE A 505 -2.38 -32.93 -11.74
CA ILE A 505 -1.67 -31.64 -11.80
C ILE A 505 -2.09 -30.87 -13.05
N LEU A 506 -2.10 -31.52 -14.22
CA LEU A 506 -2.54 -30.92 -15.48
C LEU A 506 -3.98 -30.41 -15.38
N ALA A 507 -4.91 -31.27 -14.96
CA ALA A 507 -6.31 -30.92 -14.82
C ALA A 507 -6.53 -29.75 -13.84
N TYR A 508 -5.75 -29.69 -12.75
CA TYR A 508 -5.81 -28.58 -11.81
C TYR A 508 -5.22 -27.28 -12.39
N GLY A 509 -4.08 -27.36 -13.10
CA GLY A 509 -3.47 -26.24 -13.81
C GLY A 509 -4.40 -25.60 -14.83
N GLU A 510 -5.12 -26.40 -15.62
CA GLU A 510 -6.10 -25.91 -16.58
C GLU A 510 -7.26 -25.16 -15.89
N ARG A 511 -7.82 -25.73 -14.80
CA ARG A 511 -8.86 -25.04 -14.00
C ARG A 511 -8.36 -23.72 -13.41
N LEU A 512 -7.12 -23.66 -12.93
CA LEU A 512 -6.51 -22.43 -12.42
C LEU A 512 -6.35 -21.38 -13.53
N ARG A 513 -5.89 -21.78 -14.71
CA ARG A 513 -5.76 -20.89 -15.88
C ARG A 513 -7.10 -20.27 -16.26
N ASP A 514 -8.14 -21.08 -16.33
CA ASP A 514 -9.48 -20.62 -16.71
C ASP A 514 -10.03 -19.64 -15.67
N ARG A 515 -9.81 -19.90 -14.38
CA ARG A 515 -10.16 -18.99 -13.27
C ARG A 515 -9.40 -17.67 -13.32
N LEU A 516 -8.10 -17.69 -13.57
CA LEU A 516 -7.29 -16.49 -13.73
C LEU A 516 -7.77 -15.65 -14.91
N THR A 517 -8.14 -16.29 -16.02
CA THR A 517 -8.69 -15.63 -17.20
C THR A 517 -10.04 -14.96 -16.89
N ALA A 518 -10.97 -15.69 -16.27
CA ALA A 518 -12.26 -15.14 -15.84
C ALA A 518 -12.09 -13.97 -14.87
N ARG A 519 -11.18 -14.09 -13.89
CA ARG A 519 -10.89 -13.04 -12.92
C ARG A 519 -10.27 -11.80 -13.55
N LYS A 520 -9.41 -11.96 -14.54
CA LYS A 520 -8.85 -10.85 -15.31
C LYS A 520 -9.93 -10.06 -16.04
N ILE A 521 -10.92 -10.75 -16.62
CA ILE A 521 -12.06 -10.11 -17.28
C ILE A 521 -12.89 -9.33 -16.26
N GLU A 522 -13.19 -9.93 -15.10
CA GLU A 522 -13.96 -9.30 -14.02
C GLU A 522 -13.29 -8.03 -13.49
N LEU A 523 -11.96 -8.05 -13.29
CA LEU A 523 -11.24 -6.90 -12.77
C LEU A 523 -11.18 -5.73 -13.78
N GLY A 524 -11.35 -6.01 -15.08
CA GLY A 524 -11.49 -5.04 -16.16
C GLY A 524 -10.26 -4.18 -16.48
N SER A 525 -9.27 -4.10 -15.57
CA SER A 525 -8.02 -3.36 -15.81
C SER A 525 -6.79 -4.12 -15.33
N VAL A 526 -5.70 -3.96 -16.09
CA VAL A 526 -4.39 -4.56 -15.79
C VAL A 526 -3.84 -4.05 -14.45
N ALA A 527 -4.11 -2.81 -14.08
CA ALA A 527 -3.68 -2.27 -12.79
C ALA A 527 -4.33 -3.00 -11.60
N ARG A 528 -5.59 -3.44 -11.74
CA ARG A 528 -6.30 -4.17 -10.68
C ARG A 528 -5.86 -5.62 -10.56
N THR A 529 -5.61 -6.31 -11.67
CA THR A 529 -5.09 -7.69 -11.64
C THR A 529 -3.72 -7.77 -10.96
N ARG A 530 -2.91 -6.72 -11.11
CA ARG A 530 -1.57 -6.62 -10.51
C ARG A 530 -1.59 -6.53 -8.98
N SER A 531 -2.60 -5.90 -8.39
CA SER A 531 -2.72 -5.72 -6.94
C SER A 531 -3.59 -6.76 -6.24
N ASP A 532 -4.44 -7.48 -6.97
CA ASP A 532 -5.36 -8.49 -6.43
C ASP A 532 -4.60 -9.69 -5.83
N ALA A 533 -4.73 -9.89 -4.51
CA ALA A 533 -4.03 -10.94 -3.78
C ALA A 533 -4.45 -12.37 -4.17
N PRO A 534 -5.75 -12.68 -4.35
CA PRO A 534 -6.20 -13.98 -4.86
C PRO A 534 -5.61 -14.29 -6.25
N TYR A 535 -5.63 -13.32 -7.17
CA TYR A 535 -5.02 -13.48 -8.48
C TYR A 535 -3.52 -13.79 -8.39
N LYS A 536 -2.76 -13.05 -7.57
CA LYS A 536 -1.31 -13.29 -7.36
C LYS A 536 -1.03 -14.70 -6.83
N THR A 537 -1.82 -15.15 -5.85
CA THR A 537 -1.66 -16.48 -5.23
C THR A 537 -1.99 -17.59 -6.21
N ALA A 538 -3.09 -17.46 -6.95
CA ALA A 538 -3.48 -18.42 -7.99
C ALA A 538 -2.46 -18.46 -9.14
N LEU A 539 -1.88 -17.33 -9.51
CA LEU A 539 -0.84 -17.24 -10.53
C LEU A 539 0.46 -17.94 -10.10
N ALA A 540 0.91 -17.72 -8.86
CA ALA A 540 2.07 -18.42 -8.30
C ALA A 540 1.81 -19.94 -8.18
N THR A 541 0.59 -20.33 -7.82
CA THR A 541 0.19 -21.75 -7.76
C THR A 541 0.19 -22.38 -9.15
N LEU A 542 -0.36 -21.71 -10.17
CA LEU A 542 -0.32 -22.18 -11.56
C LEU A 542 1.12 -22.42 -12.02
N ALA A 543 2.03 -21.50 -11.68
CA ALA A 543 3.45 -21.61 -12.01
C ALA A 543 4.08 -22.88 -11.39
N ALA A 544 3.89 -23.07 -10.08
CA ALA A 544 4.40 -24.24 -9.37
C ALA A 544 3.83 -25.56 -9.92
N MET A 545 2.52 -25.61 -10.19
CA MET A 545 1.87 -26.80 -10.77
C MET A 545 2.42 -27.11 -12.16
N THR A 546 2.57 -26.10 -13.00
CA THR A 546 3.11 -26.27 -14.36
C THR A 546 4.56 -26.78 -14.31
N ARG A 547 5.36 -26.25 -13.38
CA ARG A 547 6.74 -26.68 -13.13
C ARG A 547 6.81 -28.15 -12.69
N ASN A 548 5.99 -28.54 -11.71
CA ASN A 548 5.92 -29.93 -11.23
C ASN A 548 5.45 -30.89 -12.32
N TYR A 549 4.51 -30.48 -13.17
CA TYR A 549 4.09 -31.27 -14.33
C TYR A 549 5.25 -31.47 -15.32
N LEU A 550 5.95 -30.40 -15.68
CA LEU A 550 7.08 -30.43 -16.62
C LEU A 550 8.26 -31.25 -16.09
N ALA A 551 8.47 -31.26 -14.77
CA ALA A 551 9.47 -32.13 -14.15
C ALA A 551 9.19 -33.61 -14.43
N GLN A 552 7.92 -34.02 -14.44
CA GLN A 552 7.51 -35.42 -14.66
C GLN A 552 7.34 -35.77 -16.14
N ARG A 553 6.85 -34.83 -16.96
CA ARG A 553 6.57 -35.04 -18.39
C ARG A 553 7.24 -33.96 -19.27
N PRO A 554 8.58 -33.99 -19.39
CA PRO A 554 9.31 -32.95 -20.13
C PRO A 554 9.03 -32.95 -21.65
N THR A 555 8.56 -34.05 -22.23
CA THR A 555 8.41 -34.23 -23.69
C THR A 555 6.96 -34.32 -24.19
N GLN A 556 5.96 -34.41 -23.30
CA GLN A 556 4.56 -34.67 -23.69
C GLN A 556 3.66 -33.43 -23.51
N GLY A 557 3.37 -32.75 -24.63
CA GLY A 557 2.12 -32.01 -24.85
C GLY A 557 1.80 -30.79 -23.97
N SER A 558 2.59 -30.48 -22.94
CA SER A 558 2.40 -29.32 -22.04
C SER A 558 2.70 -27.97 -22.66
N GLY A 559 3.05 -27.93 -23.94
CA GLY A 559 3.39 -26.69 -24.65
C GLY A 559 2.35 -25.59 -24.41
N ALA A 560 1.06 -25.92 -24.46
CA ALA A 560 0.00 -24.94 -24.23
C ALA A 560 -0.03 -24.40 -22.79
N LEU A 561 -0.15 -25.27 -21.78
CA LEU A 561 -0.19 -24.84 -20.37
C LEU A 561 1.08 -24.08 -19.96
N ALA A 562 2.25 -24.58 -20.37
CA ALA A 562 3.54 -23.96 -20.09
C ALA A 562 3.69 -22.60 -20.78
N THR A 563 3.27 -22.48 -22.04
CA THR A 563 3.28 -21.22 -22.79
C THR A 563 2.32 -20.21 -22.18
N ASP A 564 1.11 -20.63 -21.82
CA ASP A 564 0.10 -19.79 -21.18
C ASP A 564 0.59 -19.29 -19.81
N ALA A 565 1.10 -20.20 -18.97
CA ALA A 565 1.66 -19.86 -17.66
C ALA A 565 2.83 -18.88 -17.81
N HIS A 566 3.79 -19.17 -18.70
CA HIS A 566 4.93 -18.29 -18.97
C HIS A 566 4.46 -16.90 -19.42
N ALA A 567 3.47 -16.81 -20.32
CA ALA A 567 2.93 -15.54 -20.82
C ALA A 567 2.21 -14.74 -19.73
N LEU A 568 1.42 -15.40 -18.86
CA LEU A 568 0.74 -14.76 -17.73
C LEU A 568 1.73 -14.25 -16.68
N LEU A 569 2.74 -15.05 -16.33
CA LEU A 569 3.76 -14.70 -15.34
C LEU A 569 4.65 -13.56 -15.84
N THR A 570 5.13 -13.62 -17.08
CA THR A 570 5.95 -12.57 -17.71
C THR A 570 5.20 -11.24 -17.70
N ARG A 571 3.95 -11.23 -18.17
CA ARG A 571 3.11 -10.02 -18.18
C ARG A 571 2.87 -9.44 -16.78
N TRP A 572 2.79 -10.30 -15.76
CA TRP A 572 2.64 -9.84 -14.38
C TRP A 572 3.96 -9.26 -13.84
N VAL A 573 5.10 -9.93 -14.01
CA VAL A 573 6.41 -9.46 -13.52
C VAL A 573 6.81 -8.13 -14.15
N ASP A 574 6.62 -7.99 -15.47
CA ASP A 574 6.96 -6.78 -16.23
C ASP A 574 5.99 -5.62 -15.92
N GLY A 575 4.77 -5.97 -15.53
CA GLY A 575 3.74 -5.00 -15.22
C GLY A 575 3.77 -4.47 -13.78
N VAL A 576 4.36 -5.20 -12.85
CA VAL A 576 4.34 -4.88 -11.43
C VAL A 576 5.68 -4.26 -11.02
N ALA A 577 5.64 -2.98 -10.62
CA ALA A 577 6.80 -2.32 -10.03
C ALA A 577 7.27 -3.06 -8.77
N PRO A 578 8.58 -3.28 -8.58
CA PRO A 578 9.11 -3.83 -7.34
C PRO A 578 8.68 -2.98 -6.15
N THR A 579 8.06 -3.60 -5.15
CA THR A 579 7.83 -3.01 -3.83
C THR A 579 8.34 -3.97 -2.77
N THR A 580 8.64 -3.47 -1.57
CA THR A 580 9.02 -4.33 -0.44
C THR A 580 7.95 -5.39 -0.17
N GLU A 581 6.67 -5.03 -0.29
CA GLU A 581 5.53 -5.92 -0.07
C GLU A 581 5.44 -7.06 -1.11
N ASN A 582 5.78 -6.80 -2.38
CA ASN A 582 5.65 -7.79 -3.45
C ASN A 582 6.97 -8.50 -3.81
N ARG A 583 8.09 -8.12 -3.19
CA ARG A 583 9.42 -8.64 -3.49
C ARG A 583 9.46 -10.16 -3.47
N MET A 584 8.90 -10.78 -2.44
CA MET A 584 8.91 -12.24 -2.25
C MET A 584 8.13 -12.98 -3.33
N ILE A 585 6.91 -12.52 -3.64
CA ILE A 585 6.08 -13.12 -4.68
C ILE A 585 6.73 -12.92 -6.05
N ARG A 586 7.31 -11.75 -6.32
CA ARG A 586 8.04 -11.49 -7.57
C ARG A 586 9.26 -12.41 -7.71
N ALA A 587 10.04 -12.58 -6.65
CA ALA A 587 11.18 -13.49 -6.65
C ALA A 587 10.74 -14.93 -6.89
N ARG A 588 9.65 -15.39 -6.24
CA ARG A 588 9.06 -16.71 -6.51
C ARG A 588 8.71 -16.89 -7.98
N VAL A 589 7.90 -15.97 -8.52
CA VAL A 589 7.44 -16.04 -9.91
C VAL A 589 8.60 -16.02 -10.89
N LYS A 590 9.67 -15.27 -10.59
CA LYS A 590 10.87 -15.25 -11.43
C LYS A 590 11.63 -16.58 -11.42
N ILE A 591 11.75 -17.26 -10.26
CA ILE A 591 12.32 -18.62 -10.19
C ILE A 591 11.46 -19.58 -11.02
N ASP A 592 10.13 -19.49 -10.90
CA ASP A 592 9.24 -20.34 -11.68
C ASP A 592 9.33 -20.03 -13.19
N LEU A 593 9.53 -18.77 -13.58
CA LEU A 593 9.80 -18.38 -14.98
C LEU A 593 11.11 -18.98 -15.51
N LEU A 594 12.17 -19.05 -14.69
CA LEU A 594 13.41 -19.73 -15.09
C LEU A 594 13.16 -21.21 -15.38
N ALA A 595 12.41 -21.90 -14.51
CA ALA A 595 12.07 -23.31 -14.71
C ALA A 595 11.24 -23.53 -15.98
N LEU A 596 10.26 -22.66 -16.25
CA LEU A 596 9.44 -22.73 -17.48
C LEU A 596 10.27 -22.46 -18.75
N ARG A 597 11.28 -21.58 -18.70
CA ARG A 597 12.21 -21.34 -19.81
C ARG A 597 13.12 -22.54 -20.06
N ALA A 598 13.72 -23.07 -19.00
CA ALA A 598 14.57 -24.26 -19.08
C ALA A 598 13.81 -25.46 -19.65
N ALA A 599 12.56 -25.65 -19.25
CA ALA A 599 11.68 -26.68 -19.80
C ALA A 599 11.40 -26.52 -21.31
N ARG A 600 11.52 -25.30 -21.85
CA ARG A 600 11.38 -24.99 -23.28
C ARG A 600 12.71 -25.08 -24.04
N GLY A 601 13.79 -25.49 -23.38
CA GLY A 601 15.14 -25.52 -23.95
C GLY A 601 15.80 -24.14 -24.06
N GLU A 602 15.20 -23.10 -23.46
CA GLU A 602 15.81 -21.78 -23.37
C GLU A 602 16.80 -21.75 -22.19
N PRO A 603 18.02 -21.22 -22.35
CA PRO A 603 18.97 -21.15 -21.25
C PRO A 603 18.43 -20.23 -20.14
N GLY A 604 18.32 -20.76 -18.93
CA GLY A 604 18.05 -19.99 -17.73
C GLY A 604 19.34 -19.36 -17.18
N ASN A 605 19.24 -18.17 -16.59
CA ASN A 605 20.35 -17.56 -15.84
C ASN A 605 19.91 -17.34 -14.38
N ALA A 606 20.32 -18.24 -13.48
CA ALA A 606 20.06 -18.10 -12.06
C ALA A 606 21.01 -17.14 -11.33
N GLY A 607 22.08 -16.65 -11.97
CA GLY A 607 23.10 -15.79 -11.34
C GLY A 607 22.51 -14.65 -10.50
N PRO A 608 21.60 -13.83 -11.05
CA PRO A 608 20.98 -12.73 -10.31
C PRO A 608 20.17 -13.16 -9.06
N PHE A 609 19.74 -14.42 -8.98
CA PHE A 609 18.98 -14.96 -7.85
C PHE A 609 19.87 -15.61 -6.80
N ILE A 610 21.02 -16.13 -7.20
CA ILE A 610 22.01 -16.70 -6.28
C ILE A 610 22.52 -15.60 -5.33
N GLU A 611 22.72 -14.40 -5.86
CA GLU A 611 23.25 -13.22 -5.15
C GLU A 611 22.17 -12.39 -4.43
N ASP A 612 20.88 -12.65 -4.63
CA ASP A 612 19.81 -11.87 -3.99
C ASP A 612 19.69 -12.24 -2.50
N ALA A 613 20.10 -11.32 -1.62
CA ALA A 613 20.03 -11.49 -0.18
C ALA A 613 18.62 -11.82 0.35
N ALA A 614 17.55 -11.41 -0.34
CA ALA A 614 16.19 -11.77 0.08
C ALA A 614 15.86 -13.25 -0.15
N LEU A 615 16.53 -13.90 -1.11
CA LEU A 615 16.39 -15.33 -1.38
C LEU A 615 17.15 -16.20 -0.38
N ALA A 616 18.16 -15.65 0.28
CA ALA A 616 18.93 -16.36 1.31
C ALA A 616 18.16 -16.53 2.63
N ILE A 617 17.16 -15.69 2.90
CA ILE A 617 16.46 -15.67 4.20
C ILE A 617 15.16 -16.48 4.17
N ASP A 618 14.48 -16.56 3.02
CA ASP A 618 13.17 -17.22 2.94
C ASP A 618 13.29 -18.71 2.57
N PRO A 619 12.86 -19.63 3.45
CA PRO A 619 12.97 -21.06 3.20
C PRO A 619 12.26 -21.54 1.94
N ILE A 620 11.08 -20.99 1.62
CA ILE A 620 10.28 -21.48 0.49
C ILE A 620 10.94 -21.07 -0.83
N LEU A 621 11.46 -19.84 -0.91
CA LEU A 621 12.19 -19.36 -2.07
C LEU A 621 13.53 -20.06 -2.24
N ALA A 622 14.29 -20.22 -1.15
CA ALA A 622 15.55 -20.94 -1.14
C ALA A 622 15.37 -22.39 -1.62
N TYR A 623 14.37 -23.10 -1.08
CA TYR A 623 14.02 -24.44 -1.53
C TYR A 623 13.70 -24.50 -3.02
N SER A 624 12.90 -23.55 -3.51
CA SER A 624 12.48 -23.51 -4.91
C SER A 624 13.63 -23.22 -5.86
N LEU A 625 14.57 -22.36 -5.47
CA LEU A 625 15.80 -22.12 -6.20
C LEU A 625 16.69 -23.38 -6.19
N GLY A 626 16.83 -24.04 -5.03
CA GLY A 626 17.58 -25.30 -4.92
C GLY A 626 17.04 -26.40 -5.83
N CYS A 627 15.72 -26.60 -5.85
CA CYS A 627 15.06 -27.53 -6.77
C CYS A 627 15.34 -27.17 -8.23
N TYR A 628 15.27 -25.87 -8.57
CA TYR A 628 15.58 -25.41 -9.91
C TYR A 628 17.03 -25.72 -10.32
N LEU A 629 17.99 -25.45 -9.45
CA LEU A 629 19.42 -25.67 -9.71
C LEU A 629 19.72 -27.17 -9.92
N VAL A 630 19.11 -28.05 -9.12
CA VAL A 630 19.26 -29.51 -9.26
C VAL A 630 18.64 -30.00 -10.57
N ARG A 631 17.37 -29.65 -10.83
CA ARG A 631 16.62 -30.20 -11.96
C ARG A 631 17.03 -29.61 -13.29
N TRP A 632 17.05 -28.29 -13.38
CA TRP A 632 17.12 -27.57 -14.64
C TRP A 632 18.55 -27.15 -15.01
N GLU A 633 19.37 -26.79 -14.02
CA GLU A 633 20.81 -26.54 -14.24
C GLU A 633 21.68 -27.79 -14.06
N ARG A 634 21.09 -28.92 -13.64
CA ARG A 634 21.79 -30.20 -13.41
C ARG A 634 22.98 -30.09 -12.45
N ARG A 635 22.88 -29.20 -11.46
CA ARG A 635 23.91 -29.08 -10.41
C ARG A 635 23.79 -30.25 -9.45
N PRO A 636 24.90 -30.90 -9.06
CA PRO A 636 24.86 -31.99 -8.10
C PRO A 636 24.46 -31.48 -6.71
N LEU A 637 23.87 -32.35 -5.87
CA LEU A 637 23.60 -32.04 -4.45
C LEU A 637 24.88 -31.69 -3.66
N SER A 638 26.06 -32.05 -4.18
CA SER A 638 27.34 -31.71 -3.58
C SER A 638 27.76 -30.25 -3.82
N ASP A 639 27.09 -29.52 -4.71
CA ASP A 639 27.30 -28.07 -4.91
C ASP A 639 26.89 -27.32 -3.63
N ASP A 640 27.78 -26.45 -3.15
CA ASP A 640 27.60 -25.74 -1.88
C ASP A 640 26.38 -24.83 -1.90
N ILE A 641 26.09 -24.18 -3.03
CA ILE A 641 24.92 -23.30 -3.19
C ILE A 641 23.65 -24.14 -3.17
N VAL A 642 23.62 -25.27 -3.89
CA VAL A 642 22.47 -26.20 -3.86
C VAL A 642 22.21 -26.68 -2.44
N ARG A 643 23.26 -27.14 -1.75
CA ARG A 643 23.18 -27.65 -0.37
C ARG A 643 22.67 -26.57 0.58
N GLU A 644 23.24 -25.37 0.53
CA GLU A 644 22.85 -24.22 1.36
C GLU A 644 21.37 -23.87 1.14
N ARG A 645 20.93 -23.76 -0.11
CA ARG A 645 19.56 -23.36 -0.45
C ARG A 645 18.53 -24.41 -0.05
N LEU A 646 18.80 -25.69 -0.29
CA LEU A 646 17.92 -26.78 0.15
C LEU A 646 17.90 -26.89 1.68
N ALA A 647 19.04 -26.76 2.36
CA ALA A 647 19.13 -26.79 3.83
C ALA A 647 18.35 -25.61 4.46
N THR A 648 18.49 -24.41 3.90
CA THR A 648 17.68 -23.24 4.29
C THR A 648 16.20 -23.54 4.13
N GLY A 649 15.82 -24.19 3.03
CA GLY A 649 14.45 -24.63 2.78
C GLY A 649 13.89 -25.59 3.82
N LEU A 650 14.69 -26.55 4.28
CA LEU A 650 14.32 -27.52 5.30
C LEU A 650 14.05 -26.91 6.68
N GLY A 651 14.45 -25.64 6.90
CA GLY A 651 14.01 -24.87 8.06
C GLY A 651 12.48 -24.71 8.14
N ASN A 652 11.77 -24.87 7.02
CA ASN A 652 10.31 -24.91 6.99
C ASN A 652 9.79 -26.37 7.08
N PRO A 653 8.99 -26.73 8.11
CA PRO A 653 8.45 -28.08 8.26
C PRO A 653 7.65 -28.58 7.03
N ALA A 654 6.86 -27.70 6.40
CA ALA A 654 6.06 -28.09 5.24
C ALA A 654 6.92 -28.45 4.03
N VAL A 655 8.07 -27.77 3.86
CA VAL A 655 9.05 -28.10 2.82
C VAL A 655 9.71 -29.44 3.13
N ARG A 656 10.12 -29.66 4.38
CA ARG A 656 10.73 -30.91 4.82
C ARG A 656 9.80 -32.11 4.63
N ASP A 657 8.50 -31.95 4.86
CA ASP A 657 7.51 -33.00 4.68
C ASP A 657 7.18 -33.24 3.19
N PHE A 658 7.28 -32.19 2.36
CA PHE A 658 7.02 -32.26 0.92
C PHE A 658 8.22 -32.79 0.11
N MET A 659 9.46 -32.49 0.52
CA MET A 659 10.68 -32.85 -0.21
C MET A 659 10.77 -34.33 -0.65
N PRO A 660 10.39 -35.34 0.16
CA PRO A 660 10.44 -36.75 -0.24
C PRO A 660 9.53 -37.11 -1.42
N ILE A 661 8.49 -36.31 -1.66
CA ILE A 661 7.50 -36.53 -2.72
C ILE A 661 7.57 -35.45 -3.81
N ASP A 662 8.56 -34.56 -3.76
CA ASP A 662 8.67 -33.46 -4.72
C ASP A 662 9.07 -34.00 -6.11
N PRO A 663 8.24 -33.82 -7.15
CA PRO A 663 8.56 -34.30 -8.50
C PRO A 663 9.84 -33.70 -9.09
N GLU A 664 10.28 -32.51 -8.68
CA GLU A 664 11.52 -31.92 -9.20
C GLU A 664 12.78 -32.62 -8.70
N LEU A 665 12.75 -33.10 -7.46
CA LEU A 665 13.87 -33.79 -6.85
C LEU A 665 13.81 -35.28 -7.14
N THR A 666 12.65 -35.92 -6.97
CA THR A 666 12.46 -37.36 -7.19
C THR A 666 12.65 -37.78 -8.65
N SER A 667 12.54 -36.85 -9.60
CA SER A 667 12.83 -37.12 -11.03
C SER A 667 14.32 -37.05 -11.40
N VAL A 668 15.21 -36.68 -10.47
CA VAL A 668 16.66 -36.49 -10.71
C VAL A 668 17.50 -37.24 -9.69
N LEU A 669 17.04 -37.33 -8.45
CA LEU A 669 17.76 -37.87 -7.31
C LEU A 669 17.16 -39.21 -6.90
N SER A 670 18.03 -40.10 -6.42
CA SER A 670 17.61 -41.35 -5.80
C SER A 670 17.00 -41.12 -4.42
N ASP A 671 16.11 -42.03 -4.00
CA ASP A 671 15.54 -42.01 -2.65
C ASP A 671 16.62 -42.00 -1.55
N SER A 672 17.76 -42.67 -1.79
CA SER A 672 18.90 -42.68 -0.86
C SER A 672 19.60 -41.33 -0.74
N GLU A 673 19.72 -40.58 -1.84
CA GLU A 673 20.32 -39.23 -1.81
C GLU A 673 19.41 -38.25 -1.06
N ILE A 674 18.10 -38.31 -1.33
CA ILE A 674 17.10 -37.50 -0.63
C ILE A 674 17.09 -37.85 0.87
N ALA A 675 17.04 -39.14 1.21
CA ALA A 675 17.06 -39.59 2.60
C ALA A 675 18.35 -39.20 3.33
N GLY A 676 19.50 -39.33 2.66
CA GLY A 676 20.80 -38.91 3.19
C GLY A 676 20.86 -37.40 3.45
N PHE A 677 20.37 -36.59 2.52
CA PHE A 677 20.29 -35.14 2.68
C PHE A 677 19.37 -34.74 3.84
N LEU A 678 18.19 -35.34 3.93
CA LEU A 678 17.26 -35.09 5.04
C LEU A 678 17.85 -35.52 6.39
N ALA A 679 18.56 -36.64 6.46
CA ALA A 679 19.21 -37.11 7.68
C ALA A 679 20.32 -36.16 8.16
N ALA A 680 21.06 -35.54 7.22
CA ALA A 680 22.12 -34.59 7.55
C ALA A 680 21.62 -33.23 8.05
N ASN A 681 20.34 -32.90 7.83
CA ASN A 681 19.74 -31.60 8.14
C ASN A 681 18.55 -31.69 9.12
N ARG A 682 18.41 -32.83 9.81
CA ARG A 682 17.53 -33.00 10.97
C ARG A 682 18.28 -32.65 12.24
#